data_AF-A0A0G0X2U0-F1
#
_entry.id   AF-A0A0G0X2U0-F1
#
_cell.length_a   1.000
_cell.length_b   1.000
_cell.length_c   1.000
_cell.angle_alpha   90.00
_cell.angle_beta   90.00
_cell.angle_gamma   90.00
#
_symmetry.space_group_name_H-M   'P 1'
#
loop_
_entity.id
_entity.type
_entity.pdbx_description
1 polymer ?
#
loop_
_entity_poly.entity_id
_entity_poly.type
_entity_poly.pdbx_seq_one_letter_code
_entity_poly.pdbx_strand_id
1 'polypeptide(L)'
;MLVIEYGIKVSRLMEVLRHSEQLPASPILQGVPLRDLVTHAAQERQDQRGAPISERVLFLAEAMETSDFWMELNQHLATDPIKRQSVGGVFFRGHGKRQLADFTWQSLFTSLDHFLTEFDLRATEYIFRYFRPQSRDERTIATMISTRNLALDRYPRLRRAYWDDYVEALNTPLFWEHLGEDLSTLPAPVATNKFFPKSAVREWESPILRDISPQQQNFQDGFKVPIQNERKILQIKYADLRQIVRDQFNTDARTFLLQFTPSAEDPDFLQVVDSVKRVLEERVLPTRTSLEGFRYITKEELDDIVANLNFWQELIADIEQSLDSRRQVFTFSMFLRHFDRERGEIAEGKMGSYAHLATAFTTQTQGKLRDLIRRPSAQLVHYLMWQYKPNKETDPHVQEAKTLCEEIFPQDCLFVRLQTDSFWQGLQMDLQIVEAKPTFFSFLRYYTERNPSCNIDLHEAYTGNHKDLLHRAYHKEKEFIKFVRSLGIKSISNYRKALVELFKYAAPVPIVELLQEKFPQEFSKQGIQEASMSKKRYSQAQDIVRDIALYGGKNEVVCKSKEEAIALKRKVQSAARIQAQSVGVRIQDNILVVKPGSKRTPEEKAEIEGRVKELRIQGMQNKDIAQYLGIHVHDVEYAVTKLIKKGEISARSKF
;
A
#
# COMPACT_ATOMS: atom_id res chain seq x y z
N MET A 1 -48.96 -28.27 44.08
CA MET A 1 -48.81 -27.53 45.35
C MET A 1 -47.36 -27.01 45.50
N LEU A 2 -46.85 -26.27 44.52
CA LEU A 2 -45.46 -25.78 44.49
C LEU A 2 -45.37 -24.35 43.92
N VAL A 3 -46.48 -23.60 43.98
CA VAL A 3 -46.58 -22.22 43.48
C VAL A 3 -47.00 -21.23 44.58
N ILE A 4 -47.30 -21.71 45.80
CA ILE A 4 -47.79 -20.84 46.90
C ILE A 4 -46.68 -20.53 47.93
N GLU A 5 -45.60 -21.30 48.04
CA GLU A 5 -44.52 -21.01 49.01
C GLU A 5 -43.49 -19.96 48.54
N TYR A 6 -43.40 -19.67 47.23
CA TYR A 6 -42.55 -18.58 46.72
C TYR A 6 -43.20 -17.19 46.87
N GLY A 7 -44.53 -17.12 47.01
CA GLY A 7 -45.27 -15.87 47.22
C GLY A 7 -45.29 -15.39 48.67
N ILE A 8 -45.02 -16.27 49.65
CA ILE A 8 -45.14 -15.96 51.08
C ILE A 8 -43.83 -15.40 51.68
N LYS A 9 -42.66 -15.66 51.07
CA LYS A 9 -41.38 -15.07 51.53
C LYS A 9 -41.14 -13.63 51.05
N VAL A 10 -41.70 -13.24 49.91
CA VAL A 10 -41.62 -11.85 49.40
C VAL A 10 -42.65 -10.94 50.09
N SER A 11 -43.81 -11.47 50.47
CA SER A 11 -44.87 -10.69 51.11
C SER A 11 -44.58 -10.34 52.58
N ARG A 12 -43.93 -11.22 53.36
CA ARG A 12 -43.53 -10.91 54.74
C ARG A 12 -42.38 -9.91 54.86
N LEU A 13 -41.44 -9.89 53.90
CA LEU A 13 -40.41 -8.84 53.83
C LEU A 13 -41.03 -7.49 53.45
N MET A 14 -41.99 -7.48 52.53
CA MET A 14 -42.73 -6.27 52.14
C MET A 14 -43.70 -5.76 53.22
N GLU A 15 -44.22 -6.61 54.10
CA GLU A 15 -45.07 -6.21 55.24
C GLU A 15 -44.26 -5.58 56.38
N VAL A 16 -43.08 -6.12 56.69
CA VAL A 16 -42.18 -5.54 57.70
C VAL A 16 -41.59 -4.21 57.22
N LEU A 17 -41.34 -4.05 55.91
CA LEU A 17 -40.85 -2.81 55.30
C LEU A 17 -41.94 -1.75 55.03
N ARG A 18 -43.23 -2.10 55.12
CA ARG A 18 -44.36 -1.17 55.00
C ARG A 18 -44.73 -0.45 56.30
N HIS A 19 -44.24 -0.91 57.45
CA HIS A 19 -44.56 -0.30 58.76
C HIS A 19 -43.54 0.75 59.24
N SER A 20 -42.54 1.07 58.43
CA SER A 20 -41.67 2.24 58.63
C SER A 20 -41.96 3.30 57.57
N GLU A 21 -43.06 4.04 57.76
CA GLU A 21 -43.38 5.26 57.01
C GLU A 21 -42.34 6.35 57.33
N GLN A 22 -41.18 6.28 56.70
CA GLN A 22 -40.23 7.37 56.45
C GLN A 22 -38.97 6.75 55.83
N LEU A 23 -38.96 6.55 54.51
CA LEU A 23 -37.78 6.62 53.63
C LEU A 23 -38.22 6.35 52.18
N PRO A 24 -37.86 7.20 51.20
CA PRO A 24 -38.20 7.01 49.79
C PRO A 24 -37.35 5.90 49.15
N ALA A 25 -37.95 5.20 48.18
CA ALA A 25 -37.36 4.33 47.15
C ALA A 25 -35.86 3.90 47.32
N SER A 26 -35.67 2.73 47.95
CA SER A 26 -34.47 1.87 48.00
C SER A 26 -33.15 2.39 47.37
N PRO A 27 -32.28 3.05 48.15
CA PRO A 27 -30.85 3.11 47.95
C PRO A 27 -30.20 2.11 48.93
N ILE A 28 -30.13 0.83 48.56
CA ILE A 28 -29.46 -0.17 49.41
C ILE A 28 -28.28 -0.70 48.59
N LEU A 29 -27.06 -0.57 49.14
CA LEU A 29 -25.75 -1.08 48.66
C LEU A 29 -24.72 -0.08 48.08
N GLN A 30 -24.98 1.24 48.04
CA GLN A 30 -23.91 2.20 47.74
C GLN A 30 -23.00 2.42 48.96
N GLY A 31 -21.72 2.02 48.84
CA GLY A 31 -20.69 2.32 49.84
C GLY A 31 -20.59 1.35 51.02
N VAL A 32 -21.23 0.18 50.95
CA VAL A 32 -21.14 -0.85 51.99
C VAL A 32 -19.90 -1.74 51.75
N PRO A 33 -18.95 -1.80 52.71
CA PRO A 33 -17.81 -2.72 52.67
C PRO A 33 -18.24 -4.17 52.49
N LEU A 34 -17.45 -4.97 51.77
CA LEU A 34 -17.80 -6.37 51.48
C LEU A 34 -17.95 -7.17 52.77
N ARG A 35 -17.14 -6.81 53.77
CA ARG A 35 -17.19 -7.37 55.12
C ARG A 35 -18.56 -7.18 55.78
N ASP A 36 -19.20 -6.04 55.58
CA ASP A 36 -20.50 -5.75 56.21
C ASP A 36 -21.62 -6.52 55.51
N LEU A 37 -21.54 -6.70 54.18
CA LEU A 37 -22.45 -7.57 53.43
C LEU A 37 -22.33 -9.04 53.85
N VAL A 38 -21.10 -9.50 54.02
CA VAL A 38 -20.79 -10.83 54.55
C VAL A 38 -21.33 -11.00 55.97
N THR A 39 -21.16 -9.99 56.82
CA THR A 39 -21.63 -10.02 58.22
C THR A 39 -23.16 -10.05 58.28
N HIS A 40 -23.84 -9.23 57.49
CA HIS A 40 -25.29 -9.23 57.37
C HIS A 40 -25.82 -10.59 56.87
N ALA A 41 -25.23 -11.13 55.81
CA ALA A 41 -25.60 -12.45 55.29
C ALA A 41 -25.35 -13.57 56.32
N ALA A 42 -24.29 -13.46 57.13
CA ALA A 42 -24.01 -14.43 58.19
C ALA A 42 -25.06 -14.36 59.33
N GLN A 43 -25.54 -13.16 59.67
CA GLN A 43 -26.60 -12.96 60.67
C GLN A 43 -27.95 -13.51 60.18
N GLU A 44 -28.37 -13.18 58.95
CA GLU A 44 -29.61 -13.74 58.37
C GLU A 44 -29.58 -15.28 58.27
N ARG A 45 -28.41 -15.88 58.02
CA ARG A 45 -28.22 -17.34 57.98
C ARG A 45 -28.10 -17.99 59.36
N GLN A 46 -27.86 -17.23 60.43
CA GLN A 46 -28.06 -17.76 61.80
C GLN A 46 -29.55 -17.90 62.10
N ASP A 47 -30.37 -17.00 61.57
CA ASP A 47 -31.82 -17.02 61.73
C ASP A 47 -32.53 -18.04 60.81
N GLN A 48 -31.86 -18.53 59.77
CA GLN A 48 -32.36 -19.59 58.87
C GLN A 48 -31.25 -20.58 58.50
N ARG A 49 -31.43 -21.90 58.74
CA ARG A 49 -30.46 -22.97 58.40
C ARG A 49 -30.06 -22.97 56.91
N GLY A 50 -29.07 -22.15 56.54
CA GLY A 50 -28.52 -22.01 55.20
C GLY A 50 -27.09 -22.56 55.09
N ALA A 51 -26.58 -22.66 53.85
CA ALA A 51 -25.20 -23.06 53.60
C ALA A 51 -24.20 -21.99 54.11
N PRO A 52 -23.01 -22.38 54.62
CA PRO A 52 -22.01 -21.43 55.09
C PRO A 52 -21.51 -20.52 53.96
N ILE A 53 -21.11 -19.30 54.29
CA ILE A 53 -20.46 -18.37 53.35
C ILE A 53 -19.13 -19.00 52.92
N SER A 54 -18.83 -18.96 51.63
CA SER A 54 -17.59 -19.51 51.07
C SER A 54 -16.37 -18.83 51.69
N GLU A 55 -15.39 -19.62 52.15
CA GLU A 55 -14.11 -19.12 52.68
C GLU A 55 -13.40 -18.15 51.72
N ARG A 56 -13.60 -18.34 50.41
CA ARG A 56 -13.06 -17.45 49.36
C ARG A 56 -13.66 -16.04 49.39
N VAL A 57 -14.93 -15.93 49.76
CA VAL A 57 -15.63 -14.63 49.87
C VAL A 57 -15.19 -13.91 51.14
N LEU A 58 -15.02 -14.66 52.24
CA LEU A 58 -14.47 -14.14 53.50
C LEU A 58 -13.04 -13.60 53.29
N PHE A 59 -12.18 -14.39 52.64
CA PHE A 59 -10.83 -13.98 52.29
C PHE A 59 -10.80 -12.71 51.42
N LEU A 60 -11.66 -12.63 50.40
CA LEU A 60 -11.77 -11.43 49.55
C LEU A 60 -12.19 -10.20 50.35
N ALA A 61 -13.15 -10.36 51.27
CA ALA A 61 -13.61 -9.25 52.10
C ALA A 61 -12.48 -8.65 52.95
N GLU A 62 -11.58 -9.49 53.45
CA GLU A 62 -10.40 -9.05 54.21
C GLU A 62 -9.30 -8.49 53.28
N ALA A 63 -9.00 -9.19 52.18
CA ALA A 63 -7.93 -8.79 51.26
C ALA A 63 -8.21 -7.42 50.61
N MET A 64 -9.46 -7.14 50.24
CA MET A 64 -9.85 -5.88 49.59
C MET A 64 -9.66 -4.64 50.48
N GLU A 65 -9.51 -4.80 51.79
CA GLU A 65 -9.19 -3.74 52.75
C GLU A 65 -7.69 -3.36 52.77
N THR A 66 -6.85 -4.09 52.02
CA THR A 66 -5.39 -3.92 52.04
C THR A 66 -4.84 -3.30 50.74
N SER A 67 -3.77 -2.51 50.86
CA SER A 67 -3.10 -1.94 49.68
C SER A 67 -2.49 -3.00 48.75
N ASP A 68 -2.05 -4.15 49.30
CA ASP A 68 -1.40 -5.22 48.55
C ASP A 68 -2.34 -5.84 47.51
N PHE A 69 -3.59 -6.10 47.88
CA PHE A 69 -4.62 -6.56 46.95
C PHE A 69 -4.77 -5.63 45.75
N TRP A 70 -4.90 -4.31 46.01
CA TRP A 70 -5.08 -3.32 44.97
C TRP A 70 -3.83 -3.13 44.12
N MET A 71 -2.62 -3.19 44.70
CA MET A 71 -1.37 -3.14 43.96
C MET A 71 -1.22 -4.34 43.02
N GLU A 72 -1.50 -5.55 43.50
CA GLU A 72 -1.41 -6.77 42.69
C GLU A 72 -2.44 -6.76 41.56
N LEU A 73 -3.68 -6.36 41.87
CA LEU A 73 -4.73 -6.15 40.88
C LEU A 73 -4.28 -5.13 39.81
N ASN A 74 -3.71 -3.99 40.23
CA ASN A 74 -3.19 -2.96 39.33
C ASN A 74 -2.13 -3.51 38.37
N GLN A 75 -1.14 -4.23 38.91
CA GLN A 75 -0.06 -4.84 38.12
C GLN A 75 -0.60 -5.86 37.10
N HIS A 76 -1.60 -6.66 37.48
CA HIS A 76 -2.24 -7.60 36.56
C HIS A 76 -3.01 -6.89 35.44
N LEU A 77 -3.79 -5.87 35.78
CA LEU A 77 -4.49 -5.07 34.77
C LEU A 77 -3.50 -4.34 33.86
N ALA A 78 -2.33 -3.91 34.37
CA ALA A 78 -1.29 -3.21 33.62
C ALA A 78 -0.47 -4.13 32.67
N THR A 79 -0.36 -5.42 33.00
CA THR A 79 0.43 -6.40 32.23
C THR A 79 -0.39 -7.17 31.19
N ASP A 80 -1.73 -7.01 31.16
CA ASP A 80 -2.59 -7.62 30.14
C ASP A 80 -2.37 -6.97 28.76
N PRO A 81 -1.88 -7.72 27.75
CA PRO A 81 -1.55 -7.16 26.44
C PRO A 81 -2.78 -6.98 25.52
N ILE A 82 -3.96 -7.46 25.92
CA ILE A 82 -5.17 -7.47 25.07
C ILE A 82 -6.18 -6.45 25.60
N LYS A 83 -6.69 -5.56 24.73
CA LYS A 83 -7.91 -4.78 25.02
C LYS A 83 -9.11 -5.72 25.11
N ARG A 84 -9.48 -6.15 26.32
CA ARG A 84 -10.56 -7.13 26.50
C ARG A 84 -11.92 -6.46 26.69
N GLN A 85 -12.96 -7.16 26.25
CA GLN A 85 -14.33 -6.70 26.41
C GLN A 85 -14.84 -6.74 27.85
N SER A 86 -14.24 -7.48 28.80
CA SER A 86 -14.69 -7.47 30.21
C SER A 86 -13.56 -7.79 31.18
N VAL A 87 -13.63 -7.23 32.39
CA VAL A 87 -12.68 -7.55 33.48
C VAL A 87 -12.88 -8.96 34.02
N GLY A 88 -14.11 -9.48 34.07
CA GLY A 88 -14.34 -10.91 34.29
C GLY A 88 -13.52 -11.77 33.32
N GLY A 89 -13.48 -11.41 32.03
CA GLY A 89 -12.67 -12.09 31.02
C GLY A 89 -11.14 -11.99 31.19
N VAL A 90 -10.64 -11.05 31.99
CA VAL A 90 -9.21 -10.96 32.37
C VAL A 90 -8.84 -12.16 33.24
N PHE A 91 -9.72 -12.50 34.18
CA PHE A 91 -9.51 -13.55 35.17
C PHE A 91 -10.03 -14.93 34.73
N PHE A 92 -10.85 -15.06 33.67
CA PHE A 92 -11.36 -16.38 33.27
C PHE A 92 -10.44 -17.22 32.37
N ARG A 93 -9.48 -16.63 31.63
CA ARG A 93 -8.74 -17.41 30.59
C ARG A 93 -7.23 -17.19 30.48
N GLY A 94 -6.66 -16.13 31.06
CA GLY A 94 -5.22 -15.81 30.90
C GLY A 94 -4.48 -15.59 32.21
N HIS A 95 -4.96 -14.68 33.06
CA HIS A 95 -4.32 -14.34 34.34
C HIS A 95 -4.99 -15.02 35.55
N GLY A 96 -6.15 -15.63 35.33
CA GLY A 96 -6.93 -16.36 36.33
C GLY A 96 -6.21 -17.47 37.08
N LYS A 97 -5.12 -17.99 36.52
CA LYS A 97 -4.30 -19.05 37.11
C LYS A 97 -3.26 -18.53 38.11
N ARG A 98 -3.07 -17.21 38.23
CA ARG A 98 -2.17 -16.64 39.24
C ARG A 98 -2.81 -16.71 40.62
N GLN A 99 -1.98 -17.04 41.61
CA GLN A 99 -2.37 -17.17 43.00
C GLN A 99 -2.31 -15.81 43.69
N LEU A 100 -3.37 -15.51 44.44
CA LEU A 100 -3.40 -14.50 45.49
C LEU A 100 -3.53 -15.28 46.81
N ALA A 101 -2.44 -15.33 47.57
CA ALA A 101 -2.29 -16.27 48.70
C ALA A 101 -2.66 -17.71 48.29
N ASP A 102 -3.60 -18.35 48.98
CA ASP A 102 -3.97 -19.75 48.76
C ASP A 102 -4.99 -19.97 47.62
N PHE A 103 -5.52 -18.89 47.04
CA PHE A 103 -6.57 -18.97 46.03
C PHE A 103 -6.15 -18.38 44.70
N THR A 104 -6.77 -18.85 43.62
CA THR A 104 -6.56 -18.24 42.30
C THR A 104 -7.51 -17.06 42.10
N TRP A 105 -7.05 -16.01 41.40
CA TRP A 105 -7.90 -14.86 41.05
C TRP A 105 -9.21 -15.28 40.38
N GLN A 106 -9.17 -16.30 39.51
CA GLN A 106 -10.37 -16.86 38.88
C GLN A 106 -11.36 -17.41 39.92
N SER A 107 -10.87 -18.23 40.86
CA SER A 107 -11.70 -18.86 41.88
C SER A 107 -12.31 -17.85 42.85
N LEU A 108 -11.56 -16.80 43.18
CA LEU A 108 -12.00 -15.71 44.07
C LEU A 108 -13.13 -14.92 43.41
N PHE A 109 -12.90 -14.37 42.21
CA PHE A 109 -13.91 -13.60 41.47
C PHE A 109 -15.17 -14.40 41.18
N THR A 110 -15.05 -15.68 40.81
CA THR A 110 -16.21 -16.54 40.54
C THR A 110 -17.06 -16.75 41.80
N SER A 111 -16.41 -16.91 42.96
CA SER A 111 -17.11 -17.10 44.23
C SER A 111 -17.80 -15.81 44.69
N LEU A 112 -17.16 -14.66 44.47
CA LEU A 112 -17.77 -13.36 44.73
C LEU A 112 -18.96 -13.08 43.81
N ASP A 113 -18.87 -13.44 42.53
CA ASP A 113 -19.96 -13.24 41.57
C ASP A 113 -21.19 -14.09 41.92
N HIS A 114 -20.98 -15.35 42.32
CA HIS A 114 -22.06 -16.20 42.83
C HIS A 114 -22.68 -15.64 44.12
N PHE A 115 -21.85 -15.13 45.04
CA PHE A 115 -22.33 -14.53 46.28
C PHE A 115 -23.17 -13.26 46.02
N LEU A 116 -22.68 -12.36 45.17
CA LEU A 116 -23.36 -11.10 44.86
C LEU A 116 -24.60 -11.28 44.00
N THR A 117 -24.78 -12.44 43.36
CA THR A 117 -26.03 -12.78 42.66
C THR A 117 -27.23 -12.77 43.63
N GLU A 118 -27.03 -13.09 44.91
CA GLU A 118 -28.07 -13.00 45.95
C GLU A 118 -28.53 -11.55 46.20
N PHE A 119 -27.71 -10.57 45.79
CA PHE A 119 -27.95 -9.13 45.92
C PHE A 119 -28.23 -8.46 44.57
N ASP A 120 -28.40 -9.23 43.48
CA ASP A 120 -28.52 -8.75 42.10
C ASP A 120 -27.36 -7.82 41.64
N LEU A 121 -26.15 -8.07 42.17
CA LEU A 121 -24.93 -7.34 41.80
C LEU A 121 -23.90 -8.27 41.14
N ARG A 122 -23.12 -7.74 40.19
CA ARG A 122 -21.97 -8.45 39.61
C ARG A 122 -20.68 -8.12 40.35
N ALA A 123 -19.78 -9.08 40.49
CA ALA A 123 -18.49 -8.89 41.18
C ALA A 123 -17.64 -7.76 40.57
N THR A 124 -17.64 -7.67 39.24
CA THR A 124 -16.93 -6.59 38.53
C THR A 124 -17.53 -5.22 38.84
N GLU A 125 -18.86 -5.11 38.90
CA GLU A 125 -19.50 -3.84 39.20
C GLU A 125 -19.27 -3.44 40.67
N TYR A 126 -19.45 -4.39 41.58
CA TYR A 126 -19.19 -4.18 42.99
C TYR A 126 -17.76 -3.71 43.28
N ILE A 127 -16.72 -4.41 42.81
CA ILE A 127 -15.33 -4.07 43.11
C ILE A 127 -14.94 -2.67 42.61
N PHE A 128 -15.32 -2.33 41.37
CA PHE A 128 -14.85 -1.11 40.73
C PHE A 128 -15.77 0.09 41.01
N ARG A 129 -17.09 -0.12 41.17
CA ARG A 129 -18.09 0.94 41.39
C ARG A 129 -18.44 1.13 42.86
N TYR A 130 -18.79 0.06 43.56
CA TYR A 130 -19.48 0.15 44.86
C TYR A 130 -18.58 -0.04 46.09
N PHE A 131 -17.53 -0.84 45.98
CA PHE A 131 -16.68 -1.17 47.12
C PHE A 131 -16.02 0.08 47.71
N ARG A 132 -16.00 0.17 49.03
CA ARG A 132 -15.26 1.19 49.77
C ARG A 132 -14.55 0.49 50.93
N PRO A 133 -13.22 0.65 51.08
CA PRO A 133 -12.54 0.09 52.23
C PRO A 133 -13.01 0.80 53.51
N GLN A 134 -13.17 0.04 54.59
CA GLN A 134 -13.31 0.58 55.95
C GLN A 134 -12.01 1.26 56.40
N SER A 135 -10.87 0.76 55.93
CA SER A 135 -9.57 1.37 56.21
C SER A 135 -9.49 2.81 55.68
N ARG A 136 -9.14 3.75 56.56
CA ARG A 136 -8.83 5.15 56.19
C ARG A 136 -7.38 5.35 55.73
N ASP A 137 -6.65 4.26 55.47
CA ASP A 137 -5.28 4.33 54.96
C ASP A 137 -5.25 5.01 53.58
N GLU A 138 -4.61 6.19 53.53
CA GLU A 138 -4.49 6.99 52.32
C GLU A 138 -3.81 6.23 51.17
N ARG A 139 -2.87 5.33 51.49
CA ARG A 139 -2.15 4.54 50.49
C ARG A 139 -3.07 3.51 49.82
N THR A 140 -3.89 2.81 50.61
CA THR A 140 -4.91 1.88 50.10
C THR A 140 -5.91 2.61 49.21
N ILE A 141 -6.42 3.76 49.66
CA ILE A 141 -7.38 4.58 48.90
C ILE A 141 -6.76 5.08 47.58
N ALA A 142 -5.53 5.62 47.61
CA ALA A 142 -4.84 6.12 46.42
C ALA A 142 -4.57 5.00 45.41
N THR A 143 -4.14 3.82 45.88
CA THR A 143 -3.88 2.65 45.03
C THR A 143 -5.16 2.12 44.41
N MET A 144 -6.25 2.04 45.18
CA MET A 144 -7.58 1.66 44.68
C MET A 144 -8.05 2.61 43.57
N ILE A 145 -7.95 3.93 43.79
CA ILE A 145 -8.33 4.95 42.80
C ILE A 145 -7.50 4.79 41.53
N SER A 146 -6.19 4.64 41.66
CA SER A 146 -5.28 4.38 40.52
C SER A 146 -5.68 3.13 39.74
N THR A 147 -6.04 2.06 40.45
CA THR A 147 -6.48 0.78 39.87
C THR A 147 -7.80 0.89 39.13
N ARG A 148 -8.75 1.64 39.67
CA ARG A 148 -10.03 1.94 39.01
C ARG A 148 -9.84 2.76 37.75
N ASN A 149 -9.00 3.79 37.80
CA ASN A 149 -8.67 4.61 36.63
C ASN A 149 -8.02 3.77 35.52
N LEU A 150 -7.09 2.88 35.88
CA LEU A 150 -6.48 1.94 34.94
C LEU A 150 -7.51 0.97 34.34
N ALA A 151 -8.46 0.49 35.15
CA ALA A 151 -9.51 -0.41 34.70
C ALA A 151 -10.49 0.29 33.74
N LEU A 152 -10.88 1.54 34.04
CA LEU A 152 -11.71 2.37 33.16
C LEU A 152 -11.04 2.60 31.81
N ASP A 153 -9.73 2.90 31.80
CA ASP A 153 -8.99 3.12 30.57
C ASP A 153 -8.93 1.85 29.70
N ARG A 154 -8.59 0.70 30.32
CA ARG A 154 -8.32 -0.55 29.61
C ARG A 154 -9.55 -1.37 29.21
N TYR A 155 -10.68 -1.28 29.91
CA TYR A 155 -11.81 -2.21 29.74
C TYR A 155 -13.13 -1.51 29.36
N PRO A 156 -13.51 -1.50 28.06
CA PRO A 156 -14.68 -0.80 27.55
C PRO A 156 -16.03 -1.15 28.19
N ARG A 157 -16.30 -2.41 28.62
CA ARG A 157 -17.56 -2.73 29.31
C ARG A 157 -17.64 -2.19 30.74
N LEU A 158 -16.51 -1.93 31.41
CA LEU A 158 -16.53 -1.25 32.70
C LEU A 158 -17.04 0.18 32.52
N ARG A 159 -16.55 0.91 31.50
CA ARG A 159 -17.05 2.25 31.17
C ARG A 159 -18.56 2.30 30.92
N ARG A 160 -19.14 1.27 30.28
CA ARG A 160 -20.60 1.16 30.07
C ARG A 160 -21.40 1.08 31.37
N ALA A 161 -20.82 0.56 32.46
CA ALA A 161 -21.48 0.49 33.77
C ALA A 161 -21.51 1.86 34.49
N TYR A 162 -20.72 2.84 34.03
CA TYR A 162 -20.74 4.22 34.56
C TYR A 162 -21.56 5.17 33.67
N TRP A 163 -22.32 4.65 32.71
CA TRP A 163 -23.12 5.49 31.82
C TRP A 163 -24.11 6.38 32.57
N ASP A 164 -24.74 5.85 33.62
CA ASP A 164 -25.68 6.62 34.44
C ASP A 164 -25.01 7.85 35.06
N ASP A 165 -23.75 7.74 35.49
CA ASP A 165 -22.98 8.86 36.01
C ASP A 165 -22.70 9.92 34.93
N TYR A 166 -22.45 9.50 33.68
CA TYR A 166 -22.30 10.41 32.54
C TYR A 166 -23.62 11.08 32.16
N VAL A 167 -24.74 10.35 32.22
CA VAL A 167 -26.08 10.92 32.00
C VAL A 167 -26.40 11.95 33.08
N GLU A 168 -26.10 11.66 34.34
CA GLU A 168 -26.28 12.61 35.43
C GLU A 168 -25.43 13.88 35.21
N ALA A 169 -24.15 13.73 34.81
CA ALA A 169 -23.30 14.87 34.48
C ALA A 169 -23.81 15.69 33.26
N LEU A 170 -24.29 15.03 32.20
CA LEU A 170 -24.89 15.69 31.02
C LEU A 170 -26.14 16.51 31.37
N ASN A 171 -26.79 16.22 32.50
CA ASN A 171 -27.92 16.94 33.05
C ASN A 171 -27.53 18.07 34.03
N THR A 172 -26.24 18.46 34.09
CA THR A 172 -25.76 19.58 34.93
C THR A 172 -25.26 20.76 34.08
N PRO A 173 -25.47 22.02 34.49
CA PRO A 173 -24.91 23.19 33.82
C PRO A 173 -23.38 23.14 33.69
N LEU A 174 -22.70 22.68 34.75
CA LEU A 174 -21.24 22.61 34.85
C LEU A 174 -20.59 21.80 33.73
N PHE A 175 -21.24 20.73 33.26
CA PHE A 175 -20.72 19.97 32.12
C PHE A 175 -20.68 20.82 30.85
N TRP A 176 -21.77 21.53 30.57
CA TRP A 176 -21.94 22.32 29.35
C TRP A 176 -21.09 23.59 29.38
N GLU A 177 -20.95 24.23 30.54
CA GLU A 177 -20.08 25.39 30.75
C GLU A 177 -18.62 25.04 30.44
N HIS A 178 -18.07 23.96 31.03
CA HIS A 178 -16.71 23.53 30.75
C HIS A 178 -16.49 23.09 29.29
N LEU A 179 -17.46 22.41 28.69
CA LEU A 179 -17.43 22.11 27.26
C LEU A 179 -17.40 23.40 26.42
N GLY A 180 -18.20 24.39 26.77
CA GLY A 180 -18.24 25.70 26.12
C GLY A 180 -16.92 26.46 26.24
N GLU A 181 -16.31 26.45 27.43
CA GLU A 181 -14.98 27.02 27.67
C GLU A 181 -13.94 26.38 26.74
N ASP A 182 -13.83 25.06 26.74
CA ASP A 182 -12.87 24.35 25.88
C ASP A 182 -13.12 24.64 24.39
N LEU A 183 -14.37 24.68 23.94
CA LEU A 183 -14.71 25.02 22.55
C LEU A 183 -14.33 26.46 22.18
N SER A 184 -14.46 27.40 23.13
CA SER A 184 -14.13 28.81 22.91
C SER A 184 -12.63 29.07 22.73
N THR A 185 -11.78 28.19 23.27
CA THR A 185 -10.32 28.28 23.13
C THR A 185 -9.81 27.90 21.74
N LEU A 186 -10.67 27.34 20.87
CA LEU A 186 -10.27 26.86 19.55
C LEU A 186 -10.11 28.04 18.56
N PRO A 187 -8.90 28.28 18.02
CA PRO A 187 -8.67 29.40 17.10
C PRO A 187 -9.33 29.21 15.73
N ALA A 188 -9.63 27.97 15.35
CA ALA A 188 -10.31 27.60 14.11
C ALA A 188 -11.13 26.32 14.32
N PRO A 189 -12.10 26.01 13.44
CA PRO A 189 -12.83 24.75 13.48
C PRO A 189 -11.90 23.54 13.42
N VAL A 190 -12.14 22.54 14.27
CA VAL A 190 -11.32 21.32 14.37
C VAL A 190 -12.13 20.08 14.05
N ALA A 191 -11.47 19.05 13.53
CA ALA A 191 -12.14 17.77 13.27
C ALA A 191 -12.62 17.10 14.57
N THR A 192 -13.79 16.42 14.55
CA THR A 192 -14.33 15.72 15.73
C THR A 192 -13.32 14.76 16.37
N ASN A 193 -12.48 14.07 15.58
CA ASN A 193 -11.47 13.15 16.12
C ASN A 193 -10.22 13.83 16.73
N LYS A 194 -10.02 15.13 16.47
CA LYS A 194 -9.00 15.94 17.12
C LYS A 194 -9.52 16.46 18.47
N PHE A 195 -10.76 16.94 18.51
CA PHE A 195 -11.40 17.44 19.74
C PHE A 195 -11.76 16.31 20.71
N PHE A 196 -12.30 15.20 20.18
CA PHE A 196 -12.54 13.97 20.92
C PHE A 196 -11.51 12.90 20.52
N PRO A 197 -10.31 12.90 21.13
CA PRO A 197 -9.23 12.00 20.75
C PRO A 197 -9.56 10.53 21.01
N LYS A 198 -8.78 9.62 20.42
CA LYS A 198 -8.79 8.20 20.87
C LYS A 198 -8.06 8.16 22.21
N SER A 199 -8.52 7.34 23.17
CA SER A 199 -7.72 7.13 24.39
C SER A 199 -6.31 6.71 23.98
N ALA A 200 -5.31 7.41 24.50
CA ALA A 200 -3.91 7.22 24.18
C ALA A 200 -3.47 5.85 24.66
N VAL A 201 -3.63 4.86 23.79
CA VAL A 201 -3.01 3.56 23.99
C VAL A 201 -1.55 3.81 23.73
N ARG A 202 -0.70 3.54 24.73
CA ARG A 202 0.75 3.38 24.49
C ARG A 202 0.91 2.22 23.52
N GLU A 203 0.76 2.49 22.23
CA GLU A 203 1.15 1.61 21.15
C GLU A 203 2.68 1.57 21.20
N TRP A 204 3.19 0.50 21.79
CA TRP A 204 4.55 0.05 21.54
C TRP A 204 4.64 -0.38 20.07
N GLU A 205 4.72 0.55 19.12
CA GLU A 205 5.10 0.27 17.74
C GLU A 205 5.51 1.54 16.99
N SER A 206 6.74 1.50 16.44
CA SER A 206 7.39 2.41 15.47
C SER A 206 7.94 3.78 15.94
N PRO A 207 9.27 4.00 15.91
CA PRO A 207 9.93 5.28 16.16
C PRO A 207 9.74 6.37 15.09
N ILE A 208 8.92 6.14 14.03
CA ILE A 208 8.96 6.95 12.80
C ILE A 208 7.91 8.07 12.76
N LEU A 209 7.03 8.20 13.76
CA LEU A 209 6.01 9.27 13.79
C LEU A 209 6.11 10.17 15.03
N ARG A 210 7.33 10.56 15.40
CA ARG A 210 7.54 11.71 16.30
C ARG A 210 7.78 12.98 15.50
N ASP A 211 6.72 13.43 14.83
CA ASP A 211 6.57 14.84 14.45
C ASP A 211 5.09 15.19 14.63
N ILE A 212 4.67 15.21 15.90
CA ILE A 212 3.51 16.00 16.31
C ILE A 212 4.12 17.20 17.01
N SER A 213 4.05 18.35 16.35
CA SER A 213 4.52 19.61 16.90
C SER A 213 3.84 19.90 18.25
N PRO A 214 4.57 20.41 19.27
CA PRO A 214 4.02 20.67 20.61
C PRO A 214 3.01 21.84 20.68
N GLN A 215 2.56 22.38 19.55
CA GLN A 215 1.84 23.66 19.50
C GLN A 215 0.30 23.54 19.43
N GLN A 216 -0.29 22.35 19.62
CA GLN A 216 -1.76 22.17 19.45
C GLN A 216 -2.46 21.31 20.52
N GLN A 217 -2.12 21.45 21.80
CA GLN A 217 -3.00 21.03 22.90
C GLN A 217 -3.25 22.23 23.83
N ASN A 218 -4.20 23.09 23.43
CA ASN A 218 -4.63 24.26 24.22
C ASN A 218 -5.96 24.06 24.97
N PHE A 219 -6.57 22.87 24.92
CA PHE A 219 -7.80 22.55 25.66
C PHE A 219 -7.55 21.40 26.63
N GLN A 220 -8.34 21.31 27.72
CA GLN A 220 -8.14 20.26 28.72
C GLN A 220 -8.55 18.90 28.15
N ASP A 221 -7.73 17.85 28.30
CA ASP A 221 -8.10 16.48 27.87
C ASP A 221 -9.30 15.90 28.65
N GLY A 222 -9.76 16.62 29.68
CA GLY A 222 -10.95 16.37 30.46
C GLY A 222 -11.07 17.30 31.68
N PHE A 223 -12.26 17.36 32.27
CA PHE A 223 -12.59 18.20 33.43
C PHE A 223 -13.35 17.41 34.51
N LYS A 224 -13.58 18.02 35.67
CA LYS A 224 -14.22 17.39 36.84
C LYS A 224 -15.60 17.97 37.07
N VAL A 225 -16.63 17.11 37.13
CA VAL A 225 -18.02 17.51 37.40
C VAL A 225 -18.47 16.95 38.74
N PRO A 226 -18.92 17.78 39.69
CA PRO A 226 -19.56 17.31 40.93
C PRO A 226 -20.98 16.82 40.63
N ILE A 227 -21.33 15.65 41.18
CA ILE A 227 -22.64 15.01 40.99
C ILE A 227 -23.45 15.12 42.29
N GLN A 228 -24.68 15.64 42.20
CA GLN A 228 -25.41 16.26 43.32
C GLN A 228 -25.90 15.32 44.41
N ASN A 229 -25.87 14.00 44.24
CA ASN A 229 -26.38 13.08 45.26
C ASN A 229 -25.33 12.42 46.17
N GLU A 230 -24.02 12.58 45.93
CA GLU A 230 -23.01 11.73 46.62
C GLU A 230 -21.70 12.41 47.08
N ARG A 231 -21.54 13.74 46.99
CA ARG A 231 -20.19 14.38 47.12
C ARG A 231 -19.14 13.70 46.23
N LYS A 232 -19.56 13.19 45.07
CA LYS A 232 -18.74 12.45 44.11
C LYS A 232 -18.30 13.42 43.01
N ILE A 233 -17.01 13.36 42.66
CA ILE A 233 -16.44 14.13 41.56
C ILE A 233 -16.17 13.16 40.40
N LEU A 234 -16.90 13.31 39.31
CA LEU A 234 -16.69 12.54 38.09
C LEU A 234 -15.62 13.23 37.24
N GLN A 235 -14.61 12.48 36.79
CA GLN A 235 -13.63 12.97 35.81
C GLN A 235 -14.14 12.65 34.40
N ILE A 236 -14.56 13.68 33.67
CA ILE A 236 -14.99 13.58 32.27
C ILE A 236 -13.76 13.73 31.39
N LYS A 237 -13.33 12.66 30.73
CA LYS A 237 -12.35 12.74 29.63
C LYS A 237 -13.07 12.66 28.29
N TYR A 238 -12.73 13.53 27.34
CA TYR A 238 -13.33 13.53 26.01
C TYR A 238 -13.10 12.21 25.25
N ALA A 239 -11.95 11.58 25.48
CA ALA A 239 -11.64 10.27 24.93
C ALA A 239 -12.57 9.16 25.45
N ASP A 240 -12.94 9.21 26.73
CA ASP A 240 -13.85 8.24 27.35
C ASP A 240 -15.29 8.46 26.91
N LEU A 241 -15.75 9.72 26.89
CA LEU A 241 -17.08 10.09 26.38
C LEU A 241 -17.26 9.59 24.94
N ARG A 242 -16.29 9.85 24.07
CA ARG A 242 -16.33 9.37 22.68
C ARG A 242 -16.42 7.86 22.56
N GLN A 243 -15.64 7.15 23.36
CA GLN A 243 -15.62 5.69 23.30
C GLN A 243 -16.94 5.11 23.80
N ILE A 244 -17.52 5.66 24.88
CA ILE A 244 -18.81 5.24 25.43
C ILE A 244 -19.94 5.49 24.42
N VAL A 245 -20.01 6.71 23.86
CA VAL A 245 -21.03 7.09 22.88
C VAL A 245 -20.98 6.16 21.66
N ARG A 246 -19.79 5.90 21.14
CA ARG A 246 -19.60 4.96 20.03
C ARG A 246 -20.07 3.54 20.40
N ASP A 247 -19.71 3.07 21.58
CA ASP A 247 -19.96 1.71 22.02
C ASP A 247 -21.43 1.42 22.37
N GLN A 248 -22.19 2.43 22.79
CA GLN A 248 -23.60 2.31 23.19
C GLN A 248 -24.57 2.73 22.08
N PHE A 249 -24.30 3.84 21.40
CA PHE A 249 -25.24 4.46 20.46
C PHE A 249 -24.80 4.32 18.99
N ASN A 250 -23.65 3.72 18.73
CA ASN A 250 -23.06 3.60 17.39
C ASN A 250 -22.99 4.94 16.63
N THR A 251 -22.75 6.03 17.35
CA THR A 251 -22.62 7.38 16.79
C THR A 251 -21.35 8.05 17.30
N ASP A 252 -20.99 9.22 16.77
CA ASP A 252 -19.87 9.99 17.25
C ASP A 252 -20.26 10.98 18.36
N ALA A 253 -19.29 11.37 19.20
CA ALA A 253 -19.53 12.21 20.36
C ALA A 253 -20.17 13.57 20.03
N ARG A 254 -19.78 14.19 18.91
CA ARG A 254 -20.36 15.47 18.49
C ARG A 254 -21.83 15.29 18.13
N THR A 255 -22.14 14.34 17.26
CA THR A 255 -23.51 14.06 16.83
C THR A 255 -24.40 13.69 18.02
N PHE A 256 -23.90 12.86 18.92
CA PHE A 256 -24.59 12.53 20.16
C PHE A 256 -24.91 13.76 21.01
N LEU A 257 -23.92 14.61 21.29
CA LEU A 257 -24.12 15.80 22.14
C LEU A 257 -25.09 16.79 21.52
N LEU A 258 -25.07 16.97 20.19
CA LEU A 258 -26.04 17.83 19.51
C LEU A 258 -27.47 17.28 19.64
N GLN A 259 -27.63 15.96 19.57
CA GLN A 259 -28.92 15.27 19.68
C GLN A 259 -29.38 15.04 21.13
N PHE A 260 -28.50 15.17 22.12
CA PHE A 260 -28.83 14.92 23.52
C PHE A 260 -29.84 15.94 24.04
N THR A 261 -30.93 15.48 24.66
CA THR A 261 -31.93 16.33 25.30
C THR A 261 -31.83 16.20 26.81
N PRO A 262 -31.47 17.28 27.55
CA PRO A 262 -31.44 17.24 29.00
C PRO A 262 -32.84 16.97 29.60
N SER A 263 -32.88 16.31 30.74
CA SER A 263 -34.09 15.95 31.49
C SER A 263 -34.64 17.09 32.36
N ALA A 264 -33.87 18.16 32.57
CA ALA A 264 -34.28 19.30 33.36
C ALA A 264 -35.07 20.33 32.52
N GLU A 265 -36.15 20.87 33.09
CA GLU A 265 -37.01 21.89 32.45
C GLU A 265 -36.60 23.34 32.79
N ASP A 266 -35.45 23.52 33.44
CA ASP A 266 -34.94 24.84 33.82
C ASP A 266 -34.56 25.68 32.57
N PRO A 267 -35.24 26.80 32.30
CA PRO A 267 -34.98 27.63 31.11
C PRO A 267 -33.56 28.16 31.02
N ASP A 268 -32.94 28.51 32.16
CA ASP A 268 -31.59 29.09 32.18
C ASP A 268 -30.56 28.02 31.80
N PHE A 269 -30.73 26.80 32.29
CA PHE A 269 -29.91 25.66 31.91
C PHE A 269 -30.08 25.28 30.44
N LEU A 270 -31.32 25.25 29.93
CA LEU A 270 -31.58 24.96 28.52
C LEU A 270 -30.93 26.00 27.59
N GLN A 271 -30.92 27.28 28.00
CA GLN A 271 -30.22 28.33 27.26
C GLN A 271 -28.70 28.09 27.19
N VAL A 272 -28.08 27.65 28.30
CA VAL A 272 -26.65 27.27 28.32
C VAL A 272 -26.40 26.13 27.35
N VAL A 273 -27.20 25.07 27.42
CA VAL A 273 -27.07 23.88 26.55
C VAL A 273 -27.17 24.28 25.07
N ASP A 274 -28.17 25.06 24.69
CA ASP A 274 -28.37 25.50 23.31
C ASP A 274 -27.23 26.39 22.81
N SER A 275 -26.71 27.28 23.67
CA SER A 275 -25.57 28.12 23.33
C SER A 275 -24.32 27.29 23.03
N VAL A 276 -24.03 26.29 23.87
CA VAL A 276 -22.86 25.44 23.74
C VAL A 276 -23.01 24.50 22.53
N LYS A 277 -24.21 24.00 22.25
CA LYS A 277 -24.49 23.21 21.03
C LYS A 277 -24.21 24.00 19.75
N ARG A 278 -24.58 25.27 19.68
CA ARG A 278 -24.25 26.13 18.52
C ARG A 278 -22.75 26.28 18.35
N VAL A 279 -22.04 26.57 19.45
CA VAL A 279 -20.57 26.68 19.41
C VAL A 279 -19.94 25.34 19.02
N LEU A 280 -20.46 24.21 19.50
CA LEU A 280 -20.01 22.86 19.14
C LEU A 280 -20.23 22.59 17.64
N GLU A 281 -21.36 23.01 17.10
CA GLU A 281 -21.69 22.86 15.68
C GLU A 281 -20.74 23.65 14.77
N GLU A 282 -20.38 24.88 15.17
CA GLU A 282 -19.47 25.77 14.45
C GLU A 282 -17.99 25.39 14.60
N ARG A 283 -17.57 24.99 15.80
CA ARG A 283 -16.14 24.81 16.16
C ARG A 283 -15.66 23.37 16.01
N VAL A 284 -16.55 22.39 16.05
CA VAL A 284 -16.19 20.98 15.82
C VAL A 284 -16.86 20.51 14.55
N LEU A 285 -16.04 20.22 13.53
CA LEU A 285 -16.52 19.73 12.24
C LEU A 285 -17.15 18.33 12.42
N PRO A 286 -18.28 18.03 11.75
CA PRO A 286 -18.97 16.75 11.86
C PRO A 286 -18.02 15.57 11.68
N THR A 287 -18.22 14.50 12.45
CA THR A 287 -17.53 13.24 12.17
C THR A 287 -18.01 12.77 10.82
N ARG A 288 -17.17 12.93 9.79
CA ARG A 288 -17.42 12.24 8.53
C ARG A 288 -17.57 10.78 8.86
N THR A 289 -18.76 10.23 8.60
CA THR A 289 -19.10 8.83 8.81
C THR A 289 -17.97 7.98 8.27
N SER A 290 -17.11 7.51 9.17
CA SER A 290 -16.14 6.51 8.81
C SER A 290 -16.98 5.24 8.63
N LEU A 291 -17.31 4.94 7.37
CA LEU A 291 -17.91 3.69 6.88
C LEU A 291 -19.45 3.60 6.80
N GLU A 292 -20.21 4.50 7.41
CA GLU A 292 -21.68 4.55 7.18
C GLU A 292 -21.94 5.31 5.88
N GLY A 293 -22.05 4.56 4.79
CA GLY A 293 -22.26 5.09 3.44
C GLY A 293 -21.34 4.51 2.36
N PHE A 294 -20.44 3.57 2.71
CA PHE A 294 -19.68 2.86 1.67
C PHE A 294 -20.62 1.90 0.91
N ARG A 295 -21.27 2.44 -0.11
CA ARG A 295 -22.08 1.69 -1.06
C ARG A 295 -21.12 0.94 -1.98
N TYR A 296 -21.27 -0.38 -2.01
CA TYR A 296 -20.71 -1.17 -3.10
C TYR A 296 -21.40 -0.73 -4.38
N ILE A 297 -20.61 -0.30 -5.35
CA ILE A 297 -21.14 -0.03 -6.68
C ILE A 297 -20.93 -1.24 -7.59
N THR A 298 -21.91 -1.48 -8.44
CA THR A 298 -21.83 -2.45 -9.53
C THR A 298 -21.00 -1.88 -10.67
N LYS A 299 -20.68 -2.75 -11.64
CA LYS A 299 -20.02 -2.30 -12.87
C LYS A 299 -20.93 -1.40 -13.70
N GLU A 300 -22.23 -1.66 -13.73
CA GLU A 300 -23.22 -0.83 -14.43
C GLU A 300 -23.26 0.59 -13.85
N GLU A 301 -23.29 0.70 -12.52
CA GLU A 301 -23.23 2.00 -11.84
C GLU A 301 -21.90 2.73 -12.10
N LEU A 302 -20.77 2.01 -12.16
CA LEU A 302 -19.50 2.61 -12.54
C LEU A 302 -19.57 3.17 -13.97
N ASP A 303 -20.12 2.41 -14.91
CA ASP A 303 -20.28 2.79 -16.32
C ASP A 303 -21.14 4.08 -16.43
N ASP A 304 -22.22 4.19 -15.64
CA ASP A 304 -23.06 5.40 -15.56
C ASP A 304 -22.32 6.61 -14.97
N ILE A 305 -21.52 6.40 -13.92
CA ILE A 305 -20.72 7.48 -13.31
C ILE A 305 -19.70 8.03 -14.31
N VAL A 306 -18.96 7.16 -14.99
CA VAL A 306 -17.92 7.60 -15.94
C VAL A 306 -18.50 8.14 -17.24
N ALA A 307 -19.75 7.80 -17.58
CA ALA A 307 -20.49 8.40 -18.69
C ALA A 307 -20.90 9.85 -18.43
N ASN A 308 -20.87 10.30 -17.17
CA ASN A 308 -21.23 11.66 -16.78
C ASN A 308 -20.03 12.61 -16.97
N LEU A 309 -20.28 13.75 -17.62
CA LEU A 309 -19.29 14.82 -17.82
C LEU A 309 -18.72 15.35 -16.50
N ASN A 310 -19.58 15.54 -15.50
CA ASN A 310 -19.20 16.13 -14.21
C ASN A 310 -18.13 15.28 -13.50
N PHE A 311 -18.18 13.95 -13.66
CA PHE A 311 -17.17 13.07 -13.07
C PHE A 311 -15.75 13.41 -13.56
N TRP A 312 -15.58 13.62 -14.87
CA TRP A 312 -14.27 13.93 -15.45
C TRP A 312 -13.79 15.32 -15.07
N GLN A 313 -14.69 16.30 -15.03
CA GLN A 313 -14.37 17.67 -14.58
C GLN A 313 -13.91 17.69 -13.12
N GLU A 314 -14.63 16.98 -12.24
CA GLU A 314 -14.25 16.83 -10.84
C GLU A 314 -12.92 16.10 -10.68
N LEU A 315 -12.68 15.05 -11.46
CA LEU A 315 -11.42 14.30 -11.43
C LEU A 315 -10.23 15.17 -11.82
N ILE A 316 -10.37 15.99 -12.87
CA ILE A 316 -9.33 16.94 -13.31
C ILE A 316 -9.04 17.94 -12.20
N ALA A 317 -10.07 18.63 -11.70
CA ALA A 317 -9.93 19.65 -10.66
C ALA A 317 -9.28 19.08 -9.38
N ASP A 318 -9.65 17.86 -9.00
CA ASP A 318 -9.09 17.18 -7.83
C ASP A 318 -7.62 16.78 -8.03
N ILE A 319 -7.24 16.34 -9.23
CA ILE A 319 -5.83 16.05 -9.55
C ILE A 319 -5.01 17.33 -9.49
N GLU A 320 -5.49 18.42 -10.08
CA GLU A 320 -4.83 19.73 -10.04
C GLU A 320 -4.70 20.26 -8.61
N GLN A 321 -5.77 20.18 -7.81
CA GLN A 321 -5.76 20.59 -6.41
C GLN A 321 -4.71 19.82 -5.60
N SER A 322 -4.48 18.55 -5.91
CA SER A 322 -3.48 17.73 -5.21
C SER A 322 -2.03 18.22 -5.44
N LEU A 323 -1.76 18.99 -6.50
CA LEU A 323 -0.42 19.50 -6.86
C LEU A 323 0.09 20.59 -5.91
N ASP A 324 -0.81 21.34 -5.28
CA ASP A 324 -0.45 22.40 -4.33
C ASP A 324 0.14 21.84 -3.03
N SER A 325 -0.08 20.55 -2.75
CA SER A 325 0.53 19.82 -1.64
C SER A 325 1.96 19.36 -2.00
N ARG A 326 2.93 20.29 -1.86
CA ARG A 326 4.33 20.21 -2.35
C ARG A 326 5.24 19.01 -1.97
N ARG A 327 4.75 17.85 -1.54
CA ARG A 327 5.59 16.67 -1.28
C ARG A 327 4.84 15.37 -1.51
N GLN A 328 5.03 14.71 -2.65
CA GLN A 328 5.35 13.27 -2.79
C GLN A 328 5.08 12.77 -4.22
N VAL A 329 5.87 11.77 -4.65
CA VAL A 329 5.65 11.03 -5.90
C VAL A 329 4.56 10.00 -5.64
N PHE A 330 3.34 10.26 -6.12
CA PHE A 330 2.20 9.37 -5.96
C PHE A 330 1.91 8.58 -7.24
N THR A 331 1.28 7.43 -7.10
CA THR A 331 0.74 6.64 -8.22
C THR A 331 -0.74 7.01 -8.42
N PHE A 332 -1.28 7.00 -9.64
CA PHE A 332 -2.70 7.31 -9.87
C PHE A 332 -3.61 6.35 -9.10
N SER A 333 -3.17 5.10 -9.00
CA SER A 333 -3.74 4.09 -8.12
C SER A 333 -3.83 4.53 -6.65
N MET A 334 -2.82 5.20 -6.10
CA MET A 334 -2.89 5.72 -4.72
C MET A 334 -3.84 6.92 -4.61
N PHE A 335 -3.81 7.83 -5.59
CA PHE A 335 -4.73 8.96 -5.66
C PHE A 335 -6.19 8.50 -5.58
N LEU A 336 -6.60 7.57 -6.46
CA LEU A 336 -7.96 7.04 -6.49
C LEU A 336 -8.40 6.35 -5.18
N ARG A 337 -7.45 5.88 -4.36
CA ARG A 337 -7.77 5.21 -3.08
C ARG A 337 -7.82 6.14 -1.89
N HIS A 338 -7.10 7.26 -1.93
CA HIS A 338 -6.72 8.00 -0.71
C HIS A 338 -6.89 9.52 -0.82
N PHE A 339 -7.17 10.06 -2.00
CA PHE A 339 -7.38 11.50 -2.17
C PHE A 339 -8.62 11.98 -1.41
N ASP A 340 -8.45 12.95 -0.51
CA ASP A 340 -9.50 13.58 0.28
C ASP A 340 -9.81 14.97 -0.29
N ARG A 341 -10.90 15.06 -1.07
CA ARG A 341 -11.31 16.27 -1.78
C ARG A 341 -11.43 17.50 -0.87
N GLU A 342 -12.01 17.36 0.32
CA GLU A 342 -12.22 18.54 1.18
C GLU A 342 -10.92 19.03 1.84
N ARG A 343 -9.88 18.18 1.88
CA ARG A 343 -8.56 18.56 2.39
C ARG A 343 -7.57 18.91 1.28
N GLY A 344 -7.86 18.53 0.04
CA GLY A 344 -6.92 18.63 -1.08
C GLY A 344 -5.64 17.81 -0.88
N GLU A 345 -5.67 16.76 -0.04
CA GLU A 345 -4.48 15.97 0.30
C GLU A 345 -4.73 14.46 0.15
N ILE A 346 -3.66 13.68 -0.05
CA ILE A 346 -3.72 12.21 -0.05
C ILE A 346 -3.49 11.69 1.38
N ALA A 347 -4.53 11.13 2.00
CA ALA A 347 -4.46 10.58 3.34
C ALA A 347 -4.28 9.05 3.32
N GLU A 348 -3.03 8.59 3.23
CA GLU A 348 -2.72 7.16 3.19
C GLU A 348 -3.37 6.36 4.33
N GLY A 349 -3.91 5.19 4.00
CA GLY A 349 -4.60 4.31 4.94
C GLY A 349 -6.04 4.71 5.27
N LYS A 350 -6.51 5.88 4.81
CA LYS A 350 -7.93 6.26 4.81
C LYS A 350 -8.54 6.12 3.42
N MET A 351 -9.83 5.92 3.34
CA MET A 351 -10.52 5.92 2.04
C MET A 351 -10.66 7.36 1.55
N GLY A 352 -10.25 7.59 0.31
CA GLY A 352 -10.46 8.83 -0.43
C GLY A 352 -11.78 8.86 -1.19
N SER A 353 -12.09 10.00 -1.79
CA SER A 353 -13.35 10.28 -2.52
C SER A 353 -13.67 9.23 -3.58
N TYR A 354 -12.65 8.74 -4.30
CA TYR A 354 -12.79 7.79 -5.40
C TYR A 354 -12.70 6.31 -4.99
N ALA A 355 -12.44 6.01 -3.71
CA ALA A 355 -12.13 4.64 -3.26
C ALA A 355 -13.27 3.64 -3.50
N HIS A 356 -14.52 4.13 -3.48
CA HIS A 356 -15.71 3.32 -3.71
C HIS A 356 -15.78 2.78 -5.15
N LEU A 357 -15.19 3.46 -6.15
CA LEU A 357 -15.21 3.02 -7.55
C LEU A 357 -14.52 1.68 -7.76
N ALA A 358 -13.51 1.36 -6.94
CA ALA A 358 -12.79 0.09 -7.02
C ALA A 358 -13.67 -1.13 -6.66
N THR A 359 -14.82 -0.91 -6.01
CA THR A 359 -15.73 -1.99 -5.60
C THR A 359 -16.43 -2.68 -6.77
N ALA A 360 -16.58 -1.99 -7.91
CA ALA A 360 -17.14 -2.54 -9.15
C ALA A 360 -16.41 -3.80 -9.66
N PHE A 361 -15.14 -3.98 -9.27
CA PHE A 361 -14.31 -5.10 -9.68
C PHE A 361 -14.14 -6.18 -8.60
N THR A 362 -14.88 -6.08 -7.48
CA THR A 362 -14.81 -7.05 -6.39
C THR A 362 -15.98 -8.01 -6.39
N THR A 363 -15.70 -9.30 -6.20
CA THR A 363 -16.72 -10.30 -5.92
C THR A 363 -17.17 -10.14 -4.46
N GLN A 364 -18.49 -10.18 -4.23
CA GLN A 364 -19.20 -9.87 -2.98
C GLN A 364 -18.88 -10.80 -1.79
N THR A 365 -17.62 -11.01 -1.43
CA THR A 365 -17.28 -11.64 -0.16
C THR A 365 -17.14 -10.55 0.90
N GLN A 366 -18.21 -10.35 1.67
CA GLN A 366 -18.20 -9.59 2.93
C GLN A 366 -17.01 -10.09 3.77
N GLY A 367 -16.00 -9.25 3.95
CA GLY A 367 -14.84 -9.70 4.72
C GLY A 367 -13.74 -8.70 4.89
N LYS A 368 -13.30 -7.95 3.85
CA LYS A 368 -12.13 -7.08 4.02
C LYS A 368 -12.21 -5.83 3.15
N LEU A 369 -12.95 -4.83 3.64
CA LEU A 369 -12.83 -3.45 3.18
C LEU A 369 -11.38 -2.93 3.29
N ARG A 370 -10.62 -3.44 4.26
CA ARG A 370 -9.16 -3.23 4.36
C ARG A 370 -8.35 -3.87 3.23
N ASP A 371 -8.83 -4.98 2.66
CA ASP A 371 -8.19 -5.58 1.49
C ASP A 371 -8.52 -4.77 0.23
N LEU A 372 -9.68 -4.12 0.14
CA LEU A 372 -9.99 -3.15 -0.91
C LEU A 372 -9.04 -1.94 -0.88
N ILE A 373 -8.72 -1.44 0.32
CA ILE A 373 -7.69 -0.39 0.50
C ILE A 373 -6.30 -0.89 0.04
N ARG A 374 -6.00 -2.19 0.21
CA ARG A 374 -4.68 -2.79 -0.08
C ARG A 374 -4.55 -3.40 -1.47
N ARG A 375 -5.64 -3.81 -2.12
CA ARG A 375 -5.65 -4.44 -3.45
C ARG A 375 -5.63 -3.36 -4.53
N PRO A 376 -4.90 -3.61 -5.63
CA PRO A 376 -4.51 -2.54 -6.52
C PRO A 376 -5.71 -2.03 -7.32
N SER A 377 -5.92 -0.73 -7.20
CA SER A 377 -6.61 0.17 -8.14
C SER A 377 -6.15 0.03 -9.60
N ALA A 378 -5.16 -0.82 -9.91
CA ALA A 378 -4.72 -1.11 -11.27
C ALA A 378 -5.87 -1.56 -12.20
N GLN A 379 -6.89 -2.27 -11.70
CA GLN A 379 -8.07 -2.61 -12.51
C GLN A 379 -8.92 -1.38 -12.83
N LEU A 380 -9.15 -0.52 -11.85
CA LEU A 380 -9.87 0.74 -12.03
C LEU A 380 -9.10 1.70 -12.94
N VAL A 381 -7.78 1.84 -12.73
CA VAL A 381 -6.89 2.61 -13.61
C VAL A 381 -6.95 2.06 -15.03
N HIS A 382 -6.84 0.75 -15.21
CA HIS A 382 -6.94 0.12 -16.53
C HIS A 382 -8.32 0.34 -17.15
N TYR A 383 -9.40 0.28 -16.38
CA TYR A 383 -10.73 0.56 -16.87
C TYR A 383 -10.86 2.02 -17.34
N LEU A 384 -10.58 2.99 -16.46
CA LEU A 384 -10.71 4.43 -16.75
C LEU A 384 -9.78 4.87 -17.89
N MET A 385 -8.54 4.38 -17.89
CA MET A 385 -7.51 4.86 -18.81
C MET A 385 -7.41 4.07 -20.10
N TRP A 386 -7.94 2.84 -20.18
CA TRP A 386 -7.82 1.99 -21.39
C TRP A 386 -9.11 1.40 -21.93
N GLN A 387 -10.05 1.01 -21.08
CA GLN A 387 -11.25 0.29 -21.53
C GLN A 387 -12.43 1.21 -21.78
N TYR A 388 -12.54 2.30 -21.01
CA TYR A 388 -13.62 3.26 -21.16
C TYR A 388 -13.54 3.96 -22.52
N LYS A 389 -14.67 3.96 -23.24
CA LYS A 389 -14.82 4.59 -24.55
C LYS A 389 -15.71 5.82 -24.39
N PRO A 390 -15.15 7.03 -24.40
CA PRO A 390 -15.93 8.24 -24.20
C PRO A 390 -16.90 8.48 -25.36
N ASN A 391 -18.01 9.13 -25.05
CA ASN A 391 -18.92 9.69 -26.04
C ASN A 391 -18.42 11.07 -26.51
N LYS A 392 -19.07 11.68 -27.51
CA LYS A 392 -18.64 12.98 -28.07
C LYS A 392 -18.56 14.12 -27.03
N GLU A 393 -19.34 14.05 -25.97
CA GLU A 393 -19.42 15.09 -24.93
C GLU A 393 -18.31 14.93 -23.89
N THR A 394 -18.03 13.70 -23.48
CA THR A 394 -17.00 13.38 -22.46
C THR A 394 -15.60 13.28 -23.05
N ASP A 395 -15.45 13.02 -24.35
CA ASP A 395 -14.14 12.79 -25.00
C ASP A 395 -13.10 13.90 -24.73
N PRO A 396 -13.41 15.20 -24.85
CA PRO A 396 -12.43 16.25 -24.56
C PRO A 396 -11.87 16.18 -23.13
N HIS A 397 -12.74 15.98 -22.14
CA HIS A 397 -12.35 15.92 -20.72
C HIS A 397 -11.63 14.60 -20.38
N VAL A 398 -11.98 13.50 -21.05
CA VAL A 398 -11.26 12.23 -20.90
C VAL A 398 -9.83 12.36 -21.44
N GLN A 399 -9.65 13.04 -22.57
CA GLN A 399 -8.32 13.30 -23.15
C GLN A 399 -7.49 14.23 -22.26
N GLU A 400 -8.10 15.26 -21.70
CA GLU A 400 -7.48 16.15 -20.73
C GLU A 400 -7.04 15.39 -19.47
N ALA A 401 -7.94 14.60 -18.88
CA ALA A 401 -7.64 13.77 -17.71
C ALA A 401 -6.51 12.77 -17.97
N LYS A 402 -6.47 12.15 -19.17
CA LYS A 402 -5.38 11.24 -19.57
C LYS A 402 -4.03 11.96 -19.67
N THR A 403 -4.03 13.15 -20.27
CA THR A 403 -2.83 13.99 -20.40
C THR A 403 -2.29 14.41 -19.04
N LEU A 404 -3.17 14.90 -18.17
CA LEU A 404 -2.83 15.26 -16.79
C LEU A 404 -2.32 14.04 -16.00
N CYS A 405 -2.97 12.88 -16.15
CA CYS A 405 -2.54 11.67 -15.48
C CYS A 405 -1.17 11.17 -15.95
N GLU A 406 -0.82 11.31 -17.24
CA GLU A 406 0.51 11.00 -17.76
C GLU A 406 1.57 11.87 -17.07
N GLU A 407 1.32 13.17 -17.00
CA GLU A 407 2.25 14.16 -16.44
C GLU A 407 2.46 13.96 -14.94
N ILE A 408 1.35 13.80 -14.19
CA ILE A 408 1.37 13.77 -12.73
C ILE A 408 1.67 12.35 -12.20
N PHE A 409 1.22 11.30 -12.89
CA PHE A 409 1.34 9.91 -12.43
C PHE A 409 2.11 9.01 -13.41
N PRO A 410 3.35 9.35 -13.81
CA PRO A 410 4.09 8.61 -14.84
C PRO A 410 4.39 7.16 -14.45
N GLN A 411 4.34 6.80 -13.17
CA GLN A 411 4.54 5.40 -12.78
C GLN A 411 3.43 4.47 -13.27
N ASP A 412 2.18 4.93 -13.28
CA ASP A 412 1.00 4.13 -13.61
C ASP A 412 0.48 4.45 -15.01
N CYS A 413 0.63 5.72 -15.42
CA CYS A 413 0.00 6.27 -16.60
C CYS A 413 0.97 6.54 -17.76
N LEU A 414 2.25 6.17 -17.67
CA LEU A 414 3.23 6.41 -18.75
C LEU A 414 2.74 5.91 -20.13
N PHE A 415 2.14 4.72 -20.20
CA PHE A 415 1.67 4.19 -21.48
C PHE A 415 0.33 4.79 -21.92
N VAL A 416 -0.39 5.51 -21.05
CA VAL A 416 -1.65 6.19 -21.38
C VAL A 416 -1.40 7.27 -22.43
N ARG A 417 -0.17 7.80 -22.52
CA ARG A 417 0.27 8.67 -23.62
C ARG A 417 0.05 8.10 -25.01
N LEU A 418 0.03 6.78 -25.16
CA LEU A 418 -0.28 6.13 -26.44
C LEU A 418 -1.76 6.30 -26.85
N GLN A 419 -2.58 6.87 -25.98
CA GLN A 419 -3.99 7.19 -26.23
C GLN A 419 -4.25 8.67 -26.46
N THR A 420 -3.22 9.51 -26.42
CA THR A 420 -3.34 10.95 -26.64
C THR A 420 -2.88 11.33 -28.04
N ASP A 421 -3.60 12.26 -28.68
CA ASP A 421 -3.27 12.69 -30.05
C ASP A 421 -1.94 13.45 -30.10
N SER A 422 -1.63 14.22 -29.05
CA SER A 422 -0.39 15.01 -28.93
C SER A 422 0.87 14.12 -29.02
N PHE A 423 0.85 12.95 -28.39
CA PHE A 423 1.95 11.99 -28.48
C PHE A 423 2.16 11.51 -29.92
N TRP A 424 1.09 11.12 -30.61
CA TRP A 424 1.17 10.59 -31.97
C TRP A 424 1.60 11.66 -32.99
N GLN A 425 1.16 12.91 -32.81
CA GLN A 425 1.61 14.03 -33.63
C GLN A 425 3.12 14.30 -33.44
N GLY A 426 3.61 14.33 -32.20
CA GLY A 426 5.05 14.48 -31.92
C GLY A 426 5.87 13.32 -32.48
N LEU A 427 5.40 12.07 -32.28
CA LEU A 427 6.05 10.90 -32.85
C LEU A 427 6.08 10.94 -34.38
N GLN A 428 5.02 11.42 -35.03
CA GLN A 428 4.97 11.55 -36.48
C GLN A 428 6.06 12.49 -37.01
N MET A 429 6.23 13.64 -36.37
CA MET A 429 7.29 14.60 -36.71
C MET A 429 8.67 13.96 -36.52
N ASP A 430 8.87 13.24 -35.41
CA ASP A 430 10.13 12.55 -35.14
C ASP A 430 10.45 11.48 -36.20
N LEU A 431 9.44 10.73 -36.64
CA LEU A 431 9.58 9.70 -37.69
C LEU A 431 9.86 10.30 -39.07
N GLN A 432 9.48 11.55 -39.33
CA GLN A 432 9.82 12.23 -40.58
C GLN A 432 11.30 12.65 -40.61
N ILE A 433 11.86 13.04 -39.47
CA ILE A 433 13.23 13.54 -39.33
C ILE A 433 14.24 12.39 -39.25
N VAL A 434 13.86 11.24 -38.63
CA VAL A 434 14.78 10.13 -38.41
C VAL A 434 15.45 9.66 -39.71
N GLU A 435 16.78 9.51 -39.66
CA GLU A 435 17.57 9.04 -40.79
C GLU A 435 17.33 7.55 -41.07
N ALA A 436 17.65 7.10 -42.28
CA ALA A 436 17.47 5.70 -42.66
C ALA A 436 18.44 4.78 -41.88
N LYS A 437 17.89 3.68 -41.32
CA LYS A 437 18.54 2.48 -40.74
C LYS A 437 18.54 2.26 -39.20
N PRO A 438 17.91 3.05 -38.31
CA PRO A 438 17.80 2.65 -36.91
C PRO A 438 16.78 1.53 -36.73
N THR A 439 17.00 0.68 -35.71
CA THR A 439 15.95 -0.24 -35.25
C THR A 439 14.92 0.54 -34.43
N PHE A 440 13.69 0.04 -34.33
CA PHE A 440 12.66 0.69 -33.51
C PHE A 440 13.12 0.92 -32.06
N PHE A 441 13.86 -0.03 -31.48
CA PHE A 441 14.38 0.11 -30.12
C PHE A 441 15.54 1.10 -30.01
N SER A 442 16.38 1.22 -31.06
CA SER A 442 17.41 2.26 -31.13
C SER A 442 16.77 3.63 -31.21
N PHE A 443 15.70 3.77 -32.01
CA PHE A 443 14.92 5.00 -32.10
C PHE A 443 14.34 5.37 -30.74
N LEU A 444 13.60 4.47 -30.08
CA LEU A 444 13.04 4.76 -28.76
C LEU A 444 14.10 5.15 -27.73
N ARG A 445 15.30 4.58 -27.82
CA ARG A 445 16.36 4.79 -26.83
C ARG A 445 17.20 6.05 -27.06
N TYR A 446 17.54 6.33 -28.32
CA TYR A 446 18.62 7.26 -28.65
C TYR A 446 18.18 8.46 -29.49
N TYR A 447 16.95 8.44 -30.03
CA TYR A 447 16.47 9.52 -30.87
C TYR A 447 16.34 10.83 -30.08
N THR A 448 16.92 11.87 -30.67
CA THR A 448 16.72 13.28 -30.36
C THR A 448 16.86 14.06 -31.67
N GLU A 449 16.35 15.29 -31.76
CA GLU A 449 16.53 16.14 -32.94
C GLU A 449 18.02 16.36 -33.30
N ARG A 450 18.91 16.32 -32.29
CA ARG A 450 20.37 16.45 -32.46
C ARG A 450 21.07 15.14 -32.83
N ASN A 451 20.36 14.00 -32.73
CA ASN A 451 20.86 12.67 -33.07
C ASN A 451 19.83 11.88 -33.93
N PRO A 452 19.48 12.38 -35.13
CA PRO A 452 18.47 11.75 -35.98
C PRO A 452 18.90 10.38 -36.52
N SER A 453 20.20 10.10 -36.53
CA SER A 453 20.77 8.79 -36.89
C SER A 453 20.64 7.72 -35.79
N CYS A 454 20.25 8.12 -34.57
CA CYS A 454 20.21 7.26 -33.39
C CYS A 454 21.57 6.56 -33.09
N ASN A 455 22.68 7.25 -33.36
CA ASN A 455 24.01 6.73 -33.10
C ASN A 455 24.28 6.71 -31.59
N ILE A 456 24.75 5.56 -31.09
CA ILE A 456 25.08 5.37 -29.67
C ILE A 456 26.25 6.25 -29.22
N ASP A 457 27.21 6.52 -30.12
CA ASP A 457 28.42 7.29 -29.80
C ASP A 457 28.14 8.79 -29.67
N LEU A 458 27.04 9.26 -30.29
CA LEU A 458 26.58 10.66 -30.23
C LEU A 458 25.53 10.88 -29.13
N HIS A 459 25.13 9.82 -28.43
CA HIS A 459 24.04 9.91 -27.46
C HIS A 459 24.55 10.40 -26.10
N GLU A 460 24.09 11.58 -25.70
CA GLU A 460 24.24 12.04 -24.31
C GLU A 460 23.30 11.24 -23.39
N ALA A 461 23.85 10.74 -22.28
CA ALA A 461 23.09 9.93 -21.34
C ALA A 461 21.81 10.66 -20.89
N TYR A 462 20.68 9.93 -20.89
CA TYR A 462 19.37 10.43 -20.46
C TYR A 462 18.71 11.48 -21.35
N THR A 463 19.12 11.65 -22.61
CA THR A 463 18.52 12.66 -23.50
C THR A 463 17.45 12.15 -24.47
N GLY A 464 17.24 10.84 -24.60
CA GLY A 464 16.33 10.28 -25.62
C GLY A 464 14.86 10.63 -25.38
N ASN A 465 14.17 11.15 -26.39
CA ASN A 465 12.78 11.65 -26.30
C ASN A 465 11.79 10.58 -25.83
N HIS A 466 11.98 9.33 -26.26
CA HIS A 466 11.05 8.23 -26.02
C HIS A 466 11.61 7.14 -25.08
N LYS A 467 12.76 7.42 -24.43
CA LYS A 467 13.53 6.42 -23.69
C LYS A 467 12.73 5.78 -22.55
N ASP A 468 11.83 6.55 -21.94
CA ASP A 468 11.13 6.15 -20.72
C ASP A 468 10.13 5.01 -21.01
N LEU A 469 9.50 5.01 -22.18
CA LEU A 469 8.63 3.91 -22.65
C LEU A 469 9.40 2.58 -22.71
N LEU A 470 10.62 2.63 -23.28
CA LEU A 470 11.48 1.47 -23.40
C LEU A 470 12.02 1.02 -22.04
N HIS A 471 12.51 1.96 -21.23
CA HIS A 471 13.06 1.69 -19.90
C HIS A 471 12.01 1.08 -18.96
N ARG A 472 10.79 1.61 -18.94
CA ARG A 472 9.70 1.06 -18.12
C ARG A 472 9.33 -0.35 -18.55
N ALA A 473 9.20 -0.59 -19.86
CA ALA A 473 8.92 -1.92 -20.39
C ALA A 473 10.02 -2.94 -20.03
N TYR A 474 11.28 -2.53 -20.03
CA TYR A 474 12.42 -3.39 -19.69
C TYR A 474 12.51 -3.69 -18.18
N HIS A 475 12.54 -2.66 -17.33
CA HIS A 475 12.74 -2.85 -15.88
C HIS A 475 11.54 -3.51 -15.18
N LYS A 476 10.35 -3.40 -15.76
CA LYS A 476 9.12 -4.02 -15.25
C LYS A 476 8.52 -5.03 -16.22
N GLU A 477 9.36 -5.80 -16.91
CA GLU A 477 8.94 -6.72 -17.98
C GLU A 477 7.74 -7.61 -17.61
N LYS A 478 7.74 -8.24 -16.43
CA LYS A 478 6.64 -9.12 -16.01
C LYS A 478 5.31 -8.38 -15.85
N GLU A 479 5.32 -7.21 -15.21
CA GLU A 479 4.14 -6.36 -15.01
C GLU A 479 3.65 -5.80 -16.35
N PHE A 480 4.58 -5.34 -17.19
CA PHE A 480 4.30 -4.83 -18.52
C PHE A 480 3.67 -5.87 -19.44
N ILE A 481 4.25 -7.09 -19.52
CA ILE A 481 3.66 -8.18 -20.31
C ILE A 481 2.27 -8.55 -19.80
N LYS A 482 2.04 -8.54 -18.49
CA LYS A 482 0.71 -8.79 -17.90
C LYS A 482 -0.29 -7.73 -18.32
N PHE A 483 0.10 -6.45 -18.29
CA PHE A 483 -0.70 -5.32 -18.77
C PHE A 483 -1.04 -5.45 -20.28
N VAL A 484 -0.06 -5.72 -21.13
CA VAL A 484 -0.32 -5.84 -22.59
C VAL A 484 -1.23 -7.05 -22.89
N ARG A 485 -1.08 -8.16 -22.14
CA ARG A 485 -2.01 -9.30 -22.24
C ARG A 485 -3.43 -8.95 -21.79
N SER A 486 -3.61 -8.08 -20.79
CA SER A 486 -4.95 -7.66 -20.36
C SER A 486 -5.68 -6.81 -21.39
N LEU A 487 -4.97 -6.25 -22.39
CA LEU A 487 -5.57 -5.60 -23.56
C LEU A 487 -6.03 -6.60 -24.64
N GLY A 488 -5.87 -7.91 -24.43
CA GLY A 488 -6.25 -8.95 -25.38
C GLY A 488 -5.15 -9.40 -26.34
N ILE A 489 -3.92 -8.88 -26.19
CA ILE A 489 -2.78 -9.23 -27.04
C ILE A 489 -2.12 -10.53 -26.52
N LYS A 490 -2.42 -11.66 -27.17
CA LYS A 490 -2.08 -13.00 -26.64
C LYS A 490 -0.66 -13.49 -26.97
N SER A 491 -0.10 -13.13 -28.13
CA SER A 491 1.17 -13.70 -28.64
C SER A 491 2.41 -12.90 -28.19
N ILE A 492 2.71 -12.89 -26.89
CA ILE A 492 3.82 -12.11 -26.33
C ILE A 492 4.89 -13.02 -25.71
N SER A 493 6.10 -12.98 -26.28
CA SER A 493 7.27 -13.75 -25.82
C SER A 493 8.26 -12.98 -24.95
N ASN A 494 8.34 -11.65 -25.08
CA ASN A 494 9.23 -10.77 -24.31
C ASN A 494 8.74 -9.32 -24.36
N TYR A 495 9.36 -8.44 -23.57
CA TYR A 495 9.00 -7.01 -23.51
C TYR A 495 9.12 -6.30 -24.86
N ARG A 496 10.08 -6.68 -25.71
CA ARG A 496 10.28 -6.07 -27.04
C ARG A 496 9.07 -6.33 -27.95
N LYS A 497 8.64 -7.59 -28.02
CA LYS A 497 7.45 -7.96 -28.78
C LYS A 497 6.19 -7.32 -28.18
N ALA A 498 6.08 -7.31 -26.85
CA ALA A 498 4.97 -6.65 -26.16
C ALA A 498 4.86 -5.17 -26.54
N LEU A 499 5.98 -4.45 -26.58
CA LEU A 499 6.02 -3.03 -26.91
C LEU A 499 5.64 -2.77 -28.37
N VAL A 500 6.17 -3.56 -29.31
CA VAL A 500 5.79 -3.45 -30.73
C VAL A 500 4.30 -3.70 -30.92
N GLU A 501 3.75 -4.75 -30.30
CA GLU A 501 2.33 -5.06 -30.42
C GLU A 501 1.44 -4.02 -29.72
N LEU A 502 1.90 -3.42 -28.62
CA LEU A 502 1.21 -2.29 -27.97
C LEU A 502 1.15 -1.07 -28.89
N PHE A 503 2.25 -0.73 -29.57
CA PHE A 503 2.25 0.36 -30.56
C PHE A 503 1.31 0.05 -31.73
N LYS A 504 1.32 -1.17 -32.27
CA LYS A 504 0.36 -1.57 -33.33
C LYS A 504 -1.10 -1.50 -32.88
N TYR A 505 -1.35 -1.78 -31.60
CA TYR A 505 -2.68 -1.73 -31.02
C TYR A 505 -3.21 -0.30 -30.86
N ALA A 506 -2.35 0.63 -30.44
CA ALA A 506 -2.74 1.99 -30.09
C ALA A 506 -2.56 3.01 -31.24
N ALA A 507 -1.64 2.77 -32.17
CA ALA A 507 -1.29 3.73 -33.20
C ALA A 507 -2.43 4.00 -34.20
N PRO A 508 -2.69 5.27 -34.56
CA PRO A 508 -3.54 5.63 -35.69
C PRO A 508 -3.02 5.02 -37.01
N VAL A 509 -3.92 4.75 -37.95
CA VAL A 509 -3.59 4.13 -39.26
C VAL A 509 -2.42 4.81 -39.98
N PRO A 510 -2.35 6.16 -40.10
CA PRO A 510 -1.23 6.82 -40.78
C PRO A 510 0.12 6.60 -40.08
N ILE A 511 0.11 6.48 -38.75
CA ILE A 511 1.33 6.22 -37.98
C ILE A 511 1.78 4.77 -38.17
N VAL A 512 0.85 3.82 -38.24
CA VAL A 512 1.18 2.42 -38.51
C VAL A 512 1.90 2.28 -39.85
N GLU A 513 1.47 3.01 -40.88
CA GLU A 513 2.12 3.03 -42.19
C GLU A 513 3.54 3.59 -42.11
N LEU A 514 3.75 4.72 -41.42
CA LEU A 514 5.08 5.29 -41.18
C LEU A 514 6.00 4.34 -40.39
N LEU A 515 5.47 3.67 -39.37
CA LEU A 515 6.23 2.67 -38.61
C LEU A 515 6.63 1.47 -39.47
N GLN A 516 5.77 1.04 -40.40
CA GLN A 516 6.09 -0.03 -41.36
C GLN A 516 7.16 0.40 -42.36
N GLU A 517 7.13 1.66 -42.81
CA GLU A 517 8.13 2.23 -43.72
C GLU A 517 9.50 2.37 -43.04
N LYS A 518 9.54 2.98 -41.85
CA LYS A 518 10.78 3.29 -41.13
C LYS A 518 11.38 2.09 -40.40
N PHE A 519 10.54 1.18 -39.90
CA PHE A 519 10.96 0.00 -39.13
C PHE A 519 10.36 -1.31 -39.70
N PRO A 520 10.68 -1.67 -40.95
CA PRO A 520 10.05 -2.80 -41.63
C PRO A 520 10.33 -4.13 -40.94
N GLN A 521 11.48 -4.29 -40.26
CA GLN A 521 11.86 -5.55 -39.60
C GLN A 521 10.97 -5.91 -38.40
N GLU A 522 10.33 -4.92 -37.78
CA GLU A 522 9.47 -5.08 -36.61
C GLU A 522 7.97 -4.91 -36.93
N PHE A 523 7.63 -4.09 -37.93
CA PHE A 523 6.24 -3.71 -38.23
C PHE A 523 5.70 -4.29 -39.55
N SER A 524 6.54 -4.51 -40.58
CA SER A 524 6.10 -5.05 -41.88
C SER A 524 6.15 -6.57 -41.92
N LYS A 525 5.14 -7.22 -42.53
CA LYS A 525 5.12 -8.69 -42.71
C LYS A 525 6.35 -9.18 -43.47
N GLN A 526 6.74 -8.49 -44.54
CA GLN A 526 7.91 -8.86 -45.35
C GLN A 526 9.20 -8.68 -44.55
N GLY A 527 9.37 -7.52 -43.89
CA GLY A 527 10.57 -7.26 -43.09
C GLY A 527 10.71 -8.21 -41.89
N ILE A 528 9.62 -8.60 -41.23
CA ILE A 528 9.63 -9.61 -40.16
C ILE A 528 10.10 -10.98 -40.69
N GLN A 529 9.62 -11.38 -41.88
CA GLN A 529 10.06 -12.63 -42.52
C GLN A 529 11.54 -12.57 -42.89
N GLU A 530 12.00 -11.47 -43.49
CA GLU A 530 13.40 -11.25 -43.84
C GLU A 530 14.32 -11.26 -42.62
N ALA A 531 13.91 -10.59 -41.52
CA ALA A 531 14.65 -10.59 -40.26
C ALA A 531 14.76 -11.99 -39.66
N SER A 532 13.67 -12.77 -39.69
CA SER A 532 13.64 -14.17 -39.27
C SER A 532 14.60 -15.04 -40.11
N MET A 533 14.57 -14.89 -41.44
CA MET A 533 15.48 -15.58 -42.34
C MET A 533 16.94 -15.19 -42.12
N SER A 534 17.21 -13.89 -41.92
CA SER A 534 18.54 -13.36 -41.60
C SER A 534 19.08 -13.93 -40.27
N LYS A 535 18.22 -14.10 -39.26
CA LYS A 535 18.57 -14.72 -37.97
C LYS A 535 18.86 -16.22 -38.13
N LYS A 536 18.05 -16.96 -38.89
CA LYS A 536 18.32 -18.37 -39.22
C LYS A 536 19.65 -18.54 -39.94
N ARG A 537 19.94 -17.69 -40.95
CA ARG A 537 21.22 -17.68 -41.65
C ARG A 537 22.39 -17.36 -40.72
N TYR A 538 22.21 -16.48 -39.74
CA TYR A 538 23.27 -16.20 -38.77
C TYR A 538 23.51 -17.37 -37.81
N SER A 539 22.47 -18.07 -37.35
CA SER A 539 22.63 -19.31 -36.57
C SER A 539 23.39 -20.36 -37.37
N GLN A 540 22.96 -20.60 -38.62
CA GLN A 540 23.66 -21.51 -39.53
C GLN A 540 25.12 -21.10 -39.74
N ALA A 541 25.39 -19.80 -39.88
CA ALA A 541 26.75 -19.28 -39.98
C ALA A 541 27.59 -19.53 -38.71
N GLN A 542 27.00 -19.42 -37.52
CA GLN A 542 27.68 -19.73 -36.27
C GLN A 542 28.03 -21.21 -36.16
N ASP A 543 27.14 -22.10 -36.60
CA ASP A 543 27.35 -23.54 -36.61
C ASP A 543 28.48 -23.90 -37.58
N ILE A 544 28.46 -23.35 -38.81
CA ILE A 544 29.53 -23.56 -39.80
C ILE A 544 30.89 -23.12 -39.25
N VAL A 545 30.99 -21.94 -38.62
CA VAL A 545 32.25 -21.44 -38.05
C VAL A 545 32.72 -22.33 -36.90
N ARG A 546 31.79 -22.83 -36.08
CA ARG A 546 32.10 -23.74 -34.97
C ARG A 546 32.63 -25.09 -35.49
N ASP A 547 31.99 -25.66 -36.52
CA ASP A 547 32.43 -26.93 -37.11
C ASP A 547 33.83 -26.82 -37.72
N ILE A 548 34.10 -25.72 -38.43
CA ILE A 548 35.44 -25.41 -38.96
C ILE A 548 36.48 -25.35 -37.85
N ALA A 549 36.12 -24.78 -36.69
CA ALA A 549 37.02 -24.64 -35.54
C ALA A 549 37.25 -25.96 -34.79
N LEU A 550 36.24 -26.84 -34.69
CA LEU A 550 36.31 -28.09 -33.95
C LEU A 550 36.94 -29.23 -34.74
N TYR A 551 36.52 -29.42 -35.99
CA TYR A 551 36.86 -30.60 -36.77
C TYR A 551 37.92 -30.33 -37.84
N GLY A 552 38.18 -29.06 -38.17
CA GLY A 552 38.98 -28.71 -39.33
C GLY A 552 38.31 -29.16 -40.65
N GLY A 553 38.96 -28.86 -41.78
CA GLY A 553 38.47 -29.27 -43.10
C GLY A 553 37.49 -28.31 -43.78
N LYS A 554 37.15 -28.60 -45.04
CA LYS A 554 36.34 -27.74 -45.92
C LYS A 554 34.85 -28.07 -45.72
N ASN A 555 34.04 -27.06 -45.46
CA ASN A 555 32.59 -27.17 -45.31
C ASN A 555 31.91 -26.54 -46.54
N GLU A 556 31.04 -27.28 -47.22
CA GLU A 556 30.33 -26.83 -48.43
C GLU A 556 28.84 -26.76 -48.16
N VAL A 557 28.25 -25.60 -48.43
CA VAL A 557 26.83 -25.35 -48.20
C VAL A 557 26.17 -24.98 -49.51
N VAL A 558 25.27 -25.84 -49.98
CA VAL A 558 24.47 -25.59 -51.19
C VAL A 558 23.31 -24.66 -50.84
N CYS A 559 23.31 -23.45 -51.39
CA CYS A 559 22.22 -22.48 -51.24
C CYS A 559 21.23 -22.57 -52.41
N LYS A 560 20.04 -21.98 -52.25
CA LYS A 560 19.03 -21.98 -53.32
C LYS A 560 19.40 -21.06 -54.49
N SER A 561 20.15 -20.00 -54.21
CA SER A 561 20.63 -19.06 -55.22
C SER A 561 21.99 -18.47 -54.84
N LYS A 562 22.61 -17.79 -55.80
CA LYS A 562 23.88 -17.07 -55.61
C LYS A 562 23.73 -15.91 -54.63
N GLU A 563 22.61 -15.22 -54.63
CA GLU A 563 22.29 -14.12 -53.70
C GLU A 563 22.20 -14.64 -52.26
N GLU A 564 21.62 -15.82 -52.07
CA GLU A 564 21.57 -16.47 -50.77
C GLU A 564 22.97 -16.89 -50.27
N ALA A 565 23.81 -17.42 -51.17
CA ALA A 565 25.21 -17.71 -50.84
C ALA A 565 25.99 -16.44 -50.46
N ILE A 566 25.75 -15.31 -51.13
CA ILE A 566 26.35 -14.01 -50.78
C ILE A 566 25.86 -13.52 -49.41
N ALA A 567 24.57 -13.63 -49.12
CA ALA A 567 24.00 -13.25 -47.83
C ALA A 567 24.57 -14.11 -46.69
N LEU A 568 24.65 -15.44 -46.87
CA LEU A 568 25.20 -16.36 -45.90
C LEU A 568 26.71 -16.14 -45.70
N LYS A 569 27.47 -15.89 -46.78
CA LYS A 569 28.90 -15.51 -46.71
C LYS A 569 29.13 -14.34 -45.75
N ARG A 570 28.35 -13.26 -45.88
CA ARG A 570 28.47 -12.09 -44.99
C ARG A 570 28.21 -12.45 -43.53
N LYS A 571 27.24 -13.33 -43.26
CA LYS A 571 26.94 -13.82 -41.91
C LYS A 571 28.06 -14.71 -41.35
N VAL A 572 28.65 -15.59 -42.16
CA VAL A 572 29.81 -16.42 -41.78
C VAL A 572 31.00 -15.54 -41.42
N GLN A 573 31.31 -14.52 -42.23
CA GLN A 573 32.40 -13.59 -41.93
C GLN A 573 32.15 -12.81 -40.63
N SER A 574 30.91 -12.39 -40.38
CA SER A 574 30.52 -11.73 -39.14
C SER A 574 30.63 -12.66 -37.93
N ALA A 575 30.14 -13.91 -38.03
CA ALA A 575 30.23 -14.91 -36.97
C ALA A 575 31.69 -15.27 -36.65
N ALA A 576 32.53 -15.45 -37.67
CA ALA A 576 33.96 -15.72 -37.50
C ALA A 576 34.69 -14.59 -36.77
N ARG A 577 34.38 -13.32 -37.10
CA ARG A 577 34.94 -12.16 -36.40
C ARG A 577 34.57 -12.15 -34.91
N ILE A 578 33.30 -12.42 -34.60
CA ILE A 578 32.80 -12.43 -33.21
C ILE A 578 33.38 -13.61 -32.41
N GLN A 579 33.54 -14.77 -33.03
CA GLN A 579 34.11 -15.97 -32.39
C GLN A 579 35.64 -16.00 -32.43
N ALA A 580 36.29 -14.93 -32.92
CA ALA A 580 37.75 -14.83 -33.12
C ALA A 580 38.35 -16.00 -33.93
N GLN A 581 37.58 -16.53 -34.89
CA GLN A 581 38.00 -17.63 -35.76
C GLN A 581 38.48 -17.12 -37.12
N SER A 582 39.55 -17.73 -37.62
CA SER A 582 40.06 -17.46 -38.97
C SER A 582 39.41 -18.42 -39.94
N VAL A 583 38.64 -17.90 -40.90
CA VAL A 583 37.96 -18.69 -41.92
C VAL A 583 38.20 -18.10 -43.31
N GLY A 584 38.48 -18.96 -44.29
CA GLY A 584 38.47 -18.62 -45.70
C GLY A 584 37.10 -18.90 -46.30
N VAL A 585 36.52 -17.95 -47.03
CA VAL A 585 35.17 -18.09 -47.60
C VAL A 585 35.16 -17.78 -49.09
N ARG A 586 34.69 -18.73 -49.91
CA ARG A 586 34.55 -18.60 -51.37
C ARG A 586 33.13 -18.99 -51.79
N ILE A 587 32.64 -18.38 -52.88
CA ILE A 587 31.38 -18.77 -53.51
C ILE A 587 31.71 -19.40 -54.87
N GLN A 588 31.09 -20.53 -55.16
CA GLN A 588 31.09 -21.20 -56.46
C GLN A 588 29.62 -21.37 -56.85
N ASP A 589 29.12 -20.53 -57.76
CA ASP A 589 27.70 -20.43 -58.12
C ASP A 589 26.77 -20.23 -56.92
N ASN A 590 25.97 -21.24 -56.57
CA ASN A 590 25.08 -21.26 -55.40
C ASN A 590 25.70 -21.99 -54.19
N ILE A 591 26.95 -22.44 -54.27
CA ILE A 591 27.64 -23.18 -53.21
C ILE A 591 28.58 -22.23 -52.44
N LEU A 592 28.37 -22.15 -51.12
CA LEU A 592 29.26 -21.47 -50.20
C LEU A 592 30.29 -22.46 -49.67
N VAL A 593 31.57 -22.21 -49.97
CA VAL A 593 32.70 -22.98 -49.48
C VAL A 593 33.36 -22.22 -48.34
N VAL A 594 33.39 -22.83 -47.15
CA VAL A 594 34.08 -22.31 -45.96
C VAL A 594 35.22 -23.26 -45.62
N LYS A 595 36.41 -22.73 -45.32
CA LYS A 595 37.58 -23.51 -44.91
C LYS A 595 38.27 -22.83 -43.72
N PRO A 596 39.10 -23.55 -42.94
CA PRO A 596 39.95 -22.92 -41.95
C PRO A 596 40.80 -21.88 -42.68
N GLY A 597 40.79 -20.66 -42.16
CA GLY A 597 41.71 -19.64 -42.65
C GLY A 597 43.12 -20.09 -42.32
N SER A 598 44.05 -19.99 -43.27
CA SER A 598 45.46 -20.22 -43.00
C SER A 598 45.91 -19.21 -41.94
N LYS A 599 45.92 -19.60 -40.67
CA LYS A 599 46.49 -18.81 -39.59
C LYS A 599 48.01 -18.92 -39.74
N ARG A 600 48.58 -18.06 -40.59
CA ARG A 600 49.92 -17.58 -40.29
C ARG A 600 49.77 -16.48 -39.24
N THR A 601 50.47 -16.57 -38.11
CA THR A 601 50.42 -15.57 -37.05
C THR A 601 50.92 -14.21 -37.58
N PRO A 602 50.61 -13.08 -36.91
CA PRO A 602 51.21 -11.80 -37.26
C PRO A 602 52.74 -11.85 -37.25
N GLU A 603 53.35 -12.60 -36.33
CA GLU A 603 54.80 -12.82 -36.33
C GLU A 603 55.26 -13.60 -37.56
N GLU A 604 54.61 -14.71 -37.90
CA GLU A 604 54.95 -15.50 -39.09
C GLU A 604 54.75 -14.71 -40.39
N LYS A 605 53.74 -13.84 -40.45
CA LYS A 605 53.54 -12.94 -41.60
C LYS A 605 54.62 -11.87 -41.67
N ALA A 606 55.03 -11.30 -40.53
CA ALA A 606 56.12 -10.34 -40.46
C ALA A 606 57.47 -10.99 -40.79
N GLU A 607 57.70 -12.23 -40.36
CA GLU A 607 58.88 -13.02 -40.68
C GLU A 607 58.94 -13.33 -42.18
N ILE A 608 57.82 -13.77 -42.77
CA ILE A 608 57.74 -14.00 -44.22
C ILE A 608 57.93 -12.69 -44.99
N GLU A 609 57.31 -11.58 -44.56
CA GLU A 609 57.54 -10.26 -45.16
C GLU A 609 59.02 -9.86 -45.07
N GLY A 610 59.69 -10.09 -43.93
CA GLY A 610 61.12 -9.83 -43.73
C GLY A 610 62.02 -10.68 -44.63
N ARG A 611 61.76 -11.99 -44.71
CA ARG A 611 62.53 -12.91 -45.57
C ARG A 611 62.28 -12.63 -47.05
N VAL A 612 61.05 -12.29 -47.44
CA VAL A 612 60.73 -11.86 -48.81
C VAL A 612 61.46 -10.56 -49.16
N LYS A 613 61.56 -9.60 -48.22
CA LYS A 613 62.31 -8.36 -48.41
C LYS A 613 63.79 -8.64 -48.68
N GLU A 614 64.44 -9.46 -47.84
CA GLU A 614 65.85 -9.82 -47.98
C GLU A 614 66.15 -10.50 -49.32
N LEU A 615 65.39 -11.54 -49.65
CA LEU A 615 65.58 -12.31 -50.89
C LEU A 615 65.28 -11.48 -52.15
N ARG A 616 64.35 -10.52 -52.04
CA ARG A 616 64.02 -9.61 -53.14
C ARG A 616 65.10 -8.54 -53.35
N ILE A 617 65.74 -8.06 -52.29
CA ILE A 617 66.92 -7.18 -52.37
C ILE A 617 68.11 -7.92 -52.99
N GLN A 618 68.23 -9.22 -52.74
CA GLN A 618 69.23 -10.11 -53.37
C GLN A 618 68.92 -10.44 -54.85
N GLY A 619 67.82 -9.92 -55.42
CA GLY A 619 67.50 -10.05 -56.85
C GLY A 619 66.70 -11.31 -57.22
N MET A 620 66.25 -12.13 -56.27
CA MET A 620 65.46 -13.33 -56.59
C MET A 620 64.06 -12.97 -57.12
N GLN A 621 63.54 -13.77 -58.05
CA GLN A 621 62.18 -13.62 -58.57
C GLN A 621 61.13 -14.24 -57.64
N ASN A 622 59.89 -13.75 -57.69
CA ASN A 622 58.82 -14.21 -56.79
C ASN A 622 58.59 -15.73 -56.82
N LYS A 623 58.79 -16.37 -57.98
CA LYS A 623 58.68 -17.82 -58.14
C LYS A 623 59.82 -18.56 -57.40
N ASP A 624 61.04 -18.06 -57.52
CA ASP A 624 62.22 -18.65 -56.86
C ASP A 624 62.16 -18.43 -55.35
N ILE A 625 61.70 -17.25 -54.90
CA ILE A 625 61.47 -16.96 -53.47
C ILE A 625 60.41 -17.89 -52.89
N ALA A 626 59.31 -18.12 -53.62
CA ALA A 626 58.24 -19.01 -53.18
C ALA A 626 58.74 -20.46 -53.05
N GLN A 627 59.54 -20.92 -54.02
CA GLN A 627 60.16 -22.23 -53.98
C GLN A 627 61.19 -22.35 -52.85
N TYR A 628 62.01 -21.33 -52.64
CA TYR A 628 63.04 -21.28 -51.60
C TYR A 628 62.44 -21.29 -50.19
N LEU A 629 61.36 -20.53 -49.97
CA LEU A 629 60.68 -20.45 -48.68
C LEU A 629 59.63 -21.56 -48.47
N GLY A 630 59.37 -22.42 -49.47
CA GLY A 630 58.36 -23.47 -49.39
C GLY A 630 56.93 -22.92 -49.22
N ILE A 631 56.62 -21.75 -49.77
CA ILE A 631 55.31 -21.09 -49.66
C ILE A 631 54.68 -20.85 -51.03
N HIS A 632 53.39 -20.52 -51.08
CA HIS A 632 52.71 -20.22 -52.34
C HIS A 632 53.19 -18.89 -52.94
N VAL A 633 53.35 -18.86 -54.27
CA VAL A 633 53.75 -17.65 -55.03
C VAL A 633 52.86 -16.45 -54.72
N HIS A 634 51.56 -16.67 -54.54
CA HIS A 634 50.60 -15.64 -54.16
C HIS A 634 50.95 -14.94 -52.83
N ASP A 635 51.50 -15.68 -51.85
CA ASP A 635 51.88 -15.09 -50.56
C ASP A 635 53.11 -14.18 -50.71
N VAL A 636 54.04 -14.54 -51.60
CA VAL A 636 55.19 -13.72 -51.97
C VAL A 636 54.74 -12.47 -52.73
N GLU A 637 53.83 -12.60 -53.69
CA GLU A 637 53.27 -11.46 -54.44
C GLU A 637 52.57 -10.45 -53.52
N TYR A 638 51.80 -10.95 -52.54
CA TYR A 638 51.14 -10.11 -51.55
C TYR A 638 52.15 -9.36 -50.66
N ALA A 639 53.17 -10.07 -50.15
CA ALA A 639 54.24 -9.48 -49.35
C ALA A 639 55.04 -8.43 -50.14
N VAL A 640 55.43 -8.73 -51.39
CA VAL A 640 56.13 -7.79 -52.28
C VAL A 640 55.30 -6.54 -52.54
N THR A 641 54.01 -6.69 -52.85
CA THR A 641 53.10 -5.55 -53.08
C THR A 641 53.03 -4.64 -51.85
N LYS A 642 52.98 -5.23 -50.65
CA LYS A 642 52.93 -4.48 -49.38
C LYS A 642 54.25 -3.77 -49.09
N LEU A 643 55.40 -4.42 -49.30
CA LEU A 643 56.73 -3.84 -49.12
C LEU A 643 56.99 -2.70 -50.12
N ILE A 644 56.53 -2.83 -51.37
CA ILE A 644 56.58 -1.75 -52.37
C ILE A 644 55.76 -0.54 -51.90
N LYS A 645 54.52 -0.77 -51.42
CA LYS A 645 53.68 0.32 -50.88
C LYS A 645 54.29 1.02 -49.67
N LYS A 646 55.08 0.30 -48.87
CA LYS A 646 55.84 0.86 -47.74
C LYS A 646 57.16 1.52 -48.15
N GLY A 647 57.55 1.45 -49.43
CA GLY A 647 58.82 1.98 -49.93
C GLY A 647 60.05 1.16 -49.49
N GLU A 648 59.84 -0.05 -48.96
CA GLU A 648 60.92 -0.88 -48.41
C GLU A 648 61.68 -1.68 -49.48
N ILE A 649 61.08 -1.87 -50.66
CA ILE A 649 61.69 -2.48 -51.84
C ILE A 649 61.22 -1.74 -53.12
N SER A 650 62.02 -1.80 -54.19
CA SER A 650 61.71 -1.17 -55.48
C SER A 650 60.71 -2.00 -56.30
N ALA A 651 59.77 -1.32 -56.98
CA ALA A 651 58.85 -1.94 -57.93
C ALA A 651 59.54 -2.42 -59.23
N ARG A 652 60.68 -1.81 -59.59
CA ARG A 652 61.53 -2.27 -60.69
C ARG A 652 62.56 -3.25 -60.16
N SER A 653 62.59 -4.49 -60.67
CA SER A 653 63.81 -5.29 -60.56
C SER A 653 64.91 -4.48 -61.26
N LYS A 654 65.94 -4.10 -60.52
CA LYS A 654 67.25 -3.95 -61.17
C LYS A 654 67.67 -5.40 -61.41
N PHE A 655 68.03 -5.69 -62.66
CA PHE A 655 68.16 -7.00 -63.31
C PHE A 655 66.88 -7.45 -64.02
#